data_AF-A0A4Y1RV52-F1
#
_entry.id   AF-A0A4Y1RV52-F1
#
_cell.length_a   1.000
_cell.length_b   1.000
_cell.length_c   1.000
_cell.angle_alpha   90.00
_cell.angle_beta   90.00
_cell.angle_gamma   90.00
#
_symmetry.space_group_name_H-M   'P 1'
#
loop_
_entity.id
_entity.type
_entity.pdbx_description
1 polymer ?
#
loop_
_entity_poly.entity_id
_entity_poly.type
_entity_poly.pdbx_seq_one_letter_code
_entity_poly.pdbx_strand_id
1 'polypeptide(L)'
;MNNIQSSTQRPVFHNQTTMCRDARNWDEESYRETILKEREIQTRTVFRTVWAPSLNPNPDAIVVASSDGSVSSYFIPSLVSKPPLGLAISLMAKPACFLQAHEGLHTMLSFTAMARMLCGDDGRIRGWKWKDCVEAEAPIHLQGTHVKPLLDLVNPQHKGPWGALSPIPENNALAVNDQGGSIFSAAGDSCVYCWDVESGQVKMTFKGHSDYLHSIVARNSTNQIITGSEDGTARIWDCRSGKCVQVYEPAKGTKLKGFFSCVSCMALDASESWLACGSGRSLSVWNLPASECISRTSTRASVQDVVFDENQVLAVGAEPLLCRYDINGAILSQMQCAPQSAFSVSLHASGTDVIKYLVMAAPEGSQFDTRQYDSKMTELLATDGQEFFTSYDEVYDSFDSMGLQENLLRGIYAYGFEKPSAIQQRGIVPFCKGLDVIQQAQSGTGKTATFCSGILQQLDYGLTECQALVLAPTRELAQQIEKVMRALGDYLGVRVHACVGGTSVREDQRILSNGVHVVVGTPGRVFDMLRRQSLRPDNIKMFVLDEADEMLSRGFKDQIYDIFQLLPSKIQVGVFSATMPPEALEITRKFMNKPVRILVKRDELTLEGIKQFYVNVDKEEWKLETLCDLYETLAITQSVIFVNTRRKVDWLTDKMRSRDHTVSATHGDMDQNTRDIIMREFRSGSSRVLITTDLLARGIDVQQVSLVINYDLPTQPENYLHRIGRSGRFGRKGVAINFVTKDDERMLFDIQKFYNVLVEELPSNVADLL
;
A
#
# COMPACT_ATOMS: atom_id res chain seq x y z
N MET A 1 12.54 66.23 15.24
CA MET A 1 13.64 65.53 14.54
C MET A 1 13.80 64.17 15.19
N ASN A 2 13.64 63.13 14.37
CA ASN A 2 13.81 61.69 14.59
C ASN A 2 13.18 61.05 15.83
N ASN A 3 12.20 60.17 15.61
CA ASN A 3 12.30 58.82 16.17
C ASN A 3 11.47 57.78 15.39
N ILE A 4 11.96 56.55 15.50
CA ILE A 4 11.78 55.34 14.68
C ILE A 4 10.76 54.38 15.34
N GLN A 5 10.37 53.32 14.60
CA GLN A 5 9.64 52.07 14.96
C GLN A 5 8.13 52.08 14.66
N SER A 6 7.41 51.01 14.29
CA SER A 6 7.66 49.63 13.82
C SER A 6 6.29 49.00 13.42
N SER A 7 6.33 47.87 12.69
CA SER A 7 5.42 46.69 12.73
C SER A 7 3.95 46.70 12.22
N THR A 8 3.72 45.87 11.18
CA THR A 8 2.61 44.88 10.93
C THR A 8 1.15 45.17 11.33
N GLN A 9 0.22 45.06 10.36
CA GLN A 9 -1.05 44.30 10.46
C GLN A 9 -1.82 44.22 9.12
N ARG A 10 -2.56 43.12 8.92
CA ARG A 10 -3.46 42.77 7.79
C ARG A 10 -4.56 43.84 7.53
N PRO A 11 -5.27 43.74 6.38
CA PRO A 11 -6.71 44.00 6.43
C PRO A 11 -7.57 42.88 5.82
N VAL A 12 -8.65 42.62 6.55
CA VAL A 12 -9.89 41.94 6.15
C VAL A 12 -10.72 42.91 5.31
N PHE A 13 -11.49 42.44 4.31
CA PHE A 13 -12.69 43.15 3.86
C PHE A 13 -13.88 42.21 3.60
N HIS A 14 -15.01 42.61 4.17
CA HIS A 14 -16.36 42.07 4.03
C HIS A 14 -17.17 42.94 3.03
N ASN A 15 -18.06 42.30 2.28
CA ASN A 15 -19.29 42.79 1.60
C ASN A 15 -19.34 44.17 0.92
N GLN A 16 -19.55 44.20 -0.41
CA GLN A 16 -20.71 44.87 -1.07
C GLN A 16 -20.69 44.74 -2.63
N THR A 17 -21.81 44.25 -3.17
CA THR A 17 -22.57 44.65 -4.39
C THR A 17 -21.86 45.19 -5.66
N THR A 18 -22.22 44.57 -6.80
CA THR A 18 -22.21 45.11 -8.18
C THR A 18 -20.91 45.79 -8.66
N MET A 19 -20.06 45.01 -9.33
CA MET A 19 -19.27 45.55 -10.44
C MET A 19 -19.24 44.52 -11.58
N CYS A 20 -20.03 44.81 -12.61
CA CYS A 20 -19.76 44.40 -13.98
C CYS A 20 -18.34 44.90 -14.31
N ARG A 21 -17.32 44.03 -14.21
CA ARG A 21 -15.97 44.36 -14.68
C ARG A 21 -15.88 43.97 -16.14
N ASP A 22 -15.60 44.98 -16.95
CA ASP A 22 -15.31 44.90 -18.37
C ASP A 22 -14.25 43.82 -18.66
N ALA A 23 -14.64 42.74 -19.32
CA ALA A 23 -13.80 41.59 -19.64
C ALA A 23 -13.02 41.76 -20.97
N ARG A 24 -12.99 42.97 -21.56
CA ARG A 24 -12.31 43.22 -22.85
C ARG A 24 -10.78 43.19 -22.76
N ASN A 25 -10.22 43.30 -21.56
CA ASN A 25 -8.79 43.17 -21.27
C ASN A 25 -8.52 41.97 -20.34
N TRP A 26 -9.22 40.85 -20.58
CA TRP A 26 -8.96 39.61 -19.86
C TRP A 26 -7.60 39.05 -20.31
N ASP A 27 -6.67 39.00 -19.36
CA ASP A 27 -5.40 38.29 -19.51
C ASP A 27 -5.64 36.78 -19.36
N GLU A 28 -5.93 36.13 -20.49
CA GLU A 28 -6.24 34.70 -20.59
C GLU A 28 -5.12 33.85 -19.98
N GLU A 29 -3.87 34.25 -20.21
CA GLU A 29 -2.68 33.53 -19.76
C GLU A 29 -2.54 33.62 -18.24
N SER A 30 -2.75 34.81 -17.66
CA SER A 30 -2.74 35.00 -16.21
C SER A 30 -3.91 34.32 -15.51
N TYR A 31 -5.12 34.34 -16.07
CA TYR A 31 -6.25 33.60 -15.48
C TYR A 31 -6.04 32.09 -15.56
N ARG A 32 -5.56 31.58 -16.69
CA ARG A 32 -5.20 30.17 -16.87
C ARG A 32 -4.10 29.78 -15.88
N GLU A 33 -3.05 30.56 -15.76
CA GLU A 33 -1.98 30.35 -14.75
C GLU A 33 -2.51 30.42 -13.33
N THR A 34 -3.47 31.30 -13.03
CA THR A 34 -4.02 31.46 -11.68
C THR A 34 -4.96 30.31 -11.34
N ILE A 35 -5.79 29.84 -12.27
CA ILE A 35 -6.59 28.61 -12.12
C ILE A 35 -5.66 27.40 -11.95
N LEU A 36 -4.60 27.30 -12.74
CA LEU A 36 -3.59 26.25 -12.64
C LEU A 36 -2.86 26.29 -11.29
N LYS A 37 -2.44 27.47 -10.81
CA LYS A 37 -1.77 27.68 -9.51
C LYS A 37 -2.69 27.53 -8.30
N GLU A 38 -3.92 28.02 -8.35
CA GLU A 38 -4.90 27.84 -7.25
C GLU A 38 -5.40 26.40 -7.18
N ARG A 39 -5.34 25.65 -8.29
CA ARG A 39 -5.67 24.21 -8.36
C ARG A 39 -4.45 23.29 -8.40
N GLU A 40 -3.24 23.80 -8.18
CA GLU A 40 -2.04 23.04 -7.77
C GLU A 40 -2.24 22.53 -6.32
N ILE A 41 -3.31 21.77 -6.10
CA ILE A 41 -3.33 20.79 -5.04
C ILE A 41 -2.30 19.74 -5.46
N GLN A 42 -1.48 19.26 -4.53
CA GLN A 42 -0.45 18.23 -4.72
C GLN A 42 -1.04 16.85 -5.16
N THR A 43 -2.26 16.85 -5.71
CA THR A 43 -3.01 15.72 -6.24
C THR A 43 -3.73 15.98 -7.59
N ARG A 44 -3.33 15.23 -8.63
CA ARG A 44 -4.14 14.83 -9.80
C ARG A 44 -5.54 14.38 -9.38
N THR A 45 -6.56 15.11 -9.82
CA THR A 45 -7.97 14.78 -9.56
C THR A 45 -8.47 13.80 -10.61
N VAL A 46 -9.11 12.71 -10.20
CA VAL A 46 -9.83 11.84 -11.14
C VAL A 46 -11.21 12.41 -11.39
N PHE A 47 -11.48 12.80 -12.63
CA PHE A 47 -12.75 13.40 -13.04
C PHE A 47 -13.77 12.36 -13.48
N ARG A 48 -13.33 11.24 -14.04
CA ARG A 48 -14.26 10.19 -14.52
C ARG A 48 -13.64 8.81 -14.42
N THR A 49 -14.45 7.84 -14.02
CA THR A 49 -14.10 6.40 -14.03
C THR A 49 -15.16 5.61 -14.80
N VAL A 50 -14.74 4.73 -15.71
CA VAL A 50 -15.66 3.86 -16.46
C VAL A 50 -15.04 2.48 -16.66
N TRP A 51 -15.83 1.42 -16.56
CA TRP A 51 -15.39 0.06 -16.86
C TRP A 51 -15.07 -0.11 -18.35
N ALA A 52 -13.97 -0.82 -18.64
CA ALA A 52 -13.58 -1.11 -20.01
C ALA A 52 -14.59 -2.09 -20.65
N PRO A 53 -14.99 -1.87 -21.92
CA PRO A 53 -15.83 -2.81 -22.64
C PRO A 53 -15.09 -4.14 -22.83
N SER A 54 -15.72 -5.24 -22.43
CA SER A 54 -15.15 -6.60 -22.50
C SER A 54 -16.18 -7.59 -23.04
N LEU A 55 -15.72 -8.58 -23.80
CA LEU A 55 -16.53 -9.76 -24.17
C LEU A 55 -16.68 -10.73 -22.99
N ASN A 56 -15.88 -10.56 -21.93
CA ASN A 56 -16.00 -11.29 -20.67
C ASN A 56 -17.13 -10.67 -19.82
N PRO A 57 -18.09 -11.45 -19.28
CA PRO A 57 -19.13 -10.95 -18.38
C PRO A 57 -18.60 -10.28 -17.11
N ASN A 58 -17.33 -10.50 -16.76
CA ASN A 58 -16.62 -9.77 -15.71
C ASN A 58 -15.47 -8.95 -16.31
N PRO A 59 -15.66 -7.65 -16.62
CA PRO A 59 -14.58 -6.79 -17.08
C PRO A 59 -13.51 -6.59 -16.00
N ASP A 60 -12.28 -7.02 -16.28
CA ASP A 60 -11.17 -6.93 -15.33
C ASP A 60 -10.46 -5.57 -15.32
N ALA A 61 -10.88 -4.59 -16.13
CA ALA A 61 -10.19 -3.31 -16.30
C ALA A 61 -11.11 -2.08 -16.13
N ILE A 62 -10.63 -1.08 -15.38
CA ILE A 62 -11.24 0.24 -15.21
C ILE A 62 -10.42 1.28 -15.98
N VAL A 63 -11.08 2.23 -16.62
CA VAL A 63 -10.44 3.36 -17.29
C VAL A 63 -10.76 4.66 -16.58
N VAL A 64 -9.75 5.51 -16.43
CA VAL A 64 -9.74 6.69 -15.58
C VAL A 64 -9.25 7.90 -16.38
N ALA A 65 -10.03 8.99 -16.36
CA ALA A 65 -9.61 10.30 -16.87
C ALA A 65 -9.19 11.21 -15.71
N SER A 66 -8.00 11.80 -15.84
CA SER A 66 -7.33 12.55 -14.78
C SER A 66 -7.18 14.04 -15.12
N SER A 67 -6.86 14.85 -14.11
CA SER A 67 -6.80 16.29 -14.23
C SER A 67 -5.63 16.86 -15.03
N ASP A 68 -4.78 16.02 -15.59
CA ASP A 68 -3.63 16.37 -16.43
C ASP A 68 -3.90 16.09 -17.91
N GLY A 69 -5.16 15.81 -18.27
CA GLY A 69 -5.55 15.42 -19.62
C GLY A 69 -5.20 13.98 -19.99
N SER A 70 -4.70 13.18 -19.03
CA SER A 70 -4.31 11.79 -19.25
C SER A 70 -5.44 10.81 -19.01
N VAL A 71 -5.36 9.69 -19.73
CA VAL A 71 -6.32 8.59 -19.63
C VAL A 71 -5.56 7.29 -19.40
N SER A 72 -5.90 6.64 -18.31
CA SER A 72 -5.18 5.47 -17.80
C SER A 72 -6.12 4.29 -17.59
N SER A 73 -5.68 3.07 -17.91
CA SER A 73 -6.44 1.85 -17.61
C SER A 73 -5.80 1.05 -16.49
N TYR A 74 -6.59 0.43 -15.61
CA TYR A 74 -6.12 -0.31 -14.44
C TYR A 74 -6.86 -1.63 -14.31
N PHE A 75 -6.13 -2.74 -14.11
CA PHE A 75 -6.75 -4.04 -13.88
C PHE A 75 -7.17 -4.24 -12.41
N ILE A 76 -8.29 -4.94 -12.16
CA ILE A 76 -8.83 -5.20 -10.81
C ILE A 76 -7.81 -5.83 -9.86
N PRO A 77 -7.02 -6.87 -10.23
CA PRO A 77 -6.00 -7.42 -9.33
C PRO A 77 -4.96 -6.37 -8.88
N SER A 78 -4.71 -5.36 -9.72
CA SER A 78 -3.83 -4.22 -9.46
C SER A 78 -4.47 -3.13 -8.59
N LEU A 79 -5.81 -3.14 -8.45
CA LEU A 79 -6.61 -2.19 -7.68
C LEU A 79 -7.07 -2.75 -6.31
N VAL A 80 -7.15 -4.08 -6.16
CA VAL A 80 -7.75 -4.79 -5.00
C VAL A 80 -6.79 -5.01 -3.84
N SER A 81 -5.53 -4.62 -3.95
CA SER A 81 -4.67 -4.41 -2.79
C SER A 81 -5.39 -3.47 -1.82
N LYS A 82 -5.91 -3.98 -0.70
CA LYS A 82 -6.71 -3.17 0.25
C LYS A 82 -5.81 -2.20 1.02
N PRO A 83 -6.34 -1.01 1.38
CA PRO A 83 -5.58 0.02 2.06
C PRO A 83 -5.34 -0.38 3.54
N PRO A 84 -4.24 0.05 4.15
CA PRO A 84 -4.05 0.03 5.59
C PRO A 84 -4.89 1.15 6.22
N LEU A 85 -5.61 0.84 7.31
CA LEU A 85 -6.35 1.85 8.07
C LEU A 85 -5.37 2.83 8.73
N GLY A 86 -5.53 4.13 8.42
CA GLY A 86 -4.98 5.22 9.25
C GLY A 86 -3.74 5.95 8.73
N LEU A 87 -3.62 6.22 7.42
CA LEU A 87 -3.02 7.44 6.85
C LEU A 87 -3.10 7.33 5.31
N ALA A 88 -3.69 8.35 4.70
CA ALA A 88 -3.92 8.43 3.26
C ALA A 88 -2.59 8.56 2.48
N ILE A 89 -1.93 7.44 2.18
CA ILE A 89 -0.85 7.41 1.19
C ILE A 89 -1.10 6.27 0.21
N SER A 90 -1.85 6.64 -0.83
CA SER A 90 -1.61 6.30 -2.25
C SER A 90 -1.16 4.86 -2.55
N LEU A 91 -2.15 3.99 -2.76
CA LEU A 91 -1.99 2.85 -3.66
C LEU A 91 -1.91 3.39 -5.09
N MET A 92 -0.71 3.42 -5.68
CA MET A 92 -0.57 3.64 -7.11
C MET A 92 -0.76 2.30 -7.82
N ALA A 93 -1.99 2.03 -8.24
CA ALA A 93 -2.21 1.04 -9.29
C ALA A 93 -1.36 1.45 -10.50
N LYS A 94 -0.58 0.55 -11.09
CA LYS A 94 0.13 0.86 -12.33
C LYS A 94 -0.85 0.78 -13.49
N PRO A 95 -0.91 1.80 -14.35
CA PRO A 95 -1.80 1.75 -15.48
C PRO A 95 -1.29 0.72 -16.50
N ALA A 96 -2.18 -0.11 -17.00
CA ALA A 96 -1.92 -1.05 -18.08
C ALA A 96 -1.74 -0.34 -19.42
N CYS A 97 -2.45 0.77 -19.64
CA CYS A 97 -2.27 1.68 -20.76
C CYS A 97 -2.34 3.12 -20.26
N PHE A 98 -1.49 3.99 -20.82
CA PHE A 98 -1.46 5.42 -20.57
C PHE A 98 -1.54 6.19 -21.90
N LEU A 99 -2.46 7.15 -22.00
CA LEU A 99 -2.62 8.01 -23.17
C LEU A 99 -2.75 9.47 -22.74
N GLN A 100 -1.92 10.35 -23.31
CA GLN A 100 -2.09 11.80 -23.17
C GLN A 100 -3.15 12.25 -24.19
N ALA A 101 -4.38 12.49 -23.74
CA ALA A 101 -5.50 12.75 -24.64
C ALA A 101 -5.69 14.24 -24.94
N HIS A 102 -5.49 15.12 -23.96
CA HIS A 102 -5.73 16.56 -24.07
C HIS A 102 -4.63 17.39 -23.37
N GLU A 103 -4.50 18.66 -23.74
CA GLU A 103 -3.65 19.65 -23.08
C GLU A 103 -4.53 20.55 -22.18
N GLY A 104 -5.10 19.99 -21.11
CA GLY A 104 -6.09 20.68 -20.27
C GLY A 104 -6.46 19.93 -19.00
N LEU A 105 -7.09 20.64 -18.05
CA LEU A 105 -7.34 20.15 -16.70
C LEU A 105 -8.55 19.22 -16.63
N HIS A 106 -9.64 19.46 -17.36
CA HIS A 106 -10.79 18.57 -17.36
C HIS A 106 -10.76 17.67 -18.59
N THR A 107 -11.03 16.39 -18.36
CA THR A 107 -11.22 15.41 -19.42
C THR A 107 -12.37 14.49 -19.05
N MET A 108 -13.44 14.50 -19.84
CA MET A 108 -14.55 13.57 -19.67
C MET A 108 -14.34 12.33 -20.56
N LEU A 109 -14.72 11.17 -20.02
CA LEU A 109 -14.57 9.87 -20.66
C LEU A 109 -15.94 9.24 -20.93
N SER A 110 -16.18 8.80 -22.17
CA SER A 110 -17.33 7.98 -22.55
C SER A 110 -16.90 6.82 -23.45
N PHE A 111 -17.61 5.70 -23.39
CA PHE A 111 -17.37 4.54 -24.26
C PHE A 111 -18.51 4.39 -25.27
N THR A 112 -18.14 4.04 -26.49
CA THR A 112 -19.07 3.56 -27.52
C THR A 112 -18.75 2.09 -27.83
N ALA A 113 -19.65 1.42 -28.54
CA ALA A 113 -19.46 0.02 -28.95
C ALA A 113 -18.17 -0.21 -29.78
N MET A 114 -17.58 0.84 -30.36
CA MET A 114 -16.40 0.75 -31.24
C MET A 114 -15.18 1.56 -30.78
N ALA A 115 -15.35 2.61 -29.97
CA ALA A 115 -14.26 3.52 -29.62
C ALA A 115 -14.42 4.14 -28.22
N ARG A 116 -13.28 4.49 -27.61
CA ARG A 116 -13.21 5.33 -26.42
C ARG A 116 -13.23 6.79 -26.86
N MET A 117 -14.17 7.57 -26.32
CA MET A 117 -14.38 8.97 -26.66
C MET A 117 -14.03 9.87 -25.47
N LEU A 118 -13.28 10.92 -25.76
CA LEU A 118 -12.75 11.85 -24.78
C LEU A 118 -13.02 13.29 -25.23
N CYS A 119 -13.37 14.16 -24.29
CA CYS A 119 -13.36 15.60 -24.52
C CYS A 119 -12.62 16.28 -23.38
N GLY A 120 -12.03 17.44 -23.66
CA GLY A 120 -11.38 18.24 -22.62
C GLY A 120 -11.48 19.74 -22.83
N ASP A 121 -10.83 20.48 -21.93
CA ASP A 121 -10.83 21.96 -21.90
C ASP A 121 -10.13 22.59 -23.10
N ASP A 122 -9.36 21.82 -23.86
CA ASP A 122 -8.79 22.24 -25.15
C ASP A 122 -9.86 22.40 -26.26
N GLY A 123 -11.12 22.14 -25.91
CA GLY A 123 -12.28 22.23 -26.80
C GLY A 123 -12.30 21.17 -27.88
N ARG A 124 -11.48 20.14 -27.76
CA ARG A 124 -11.45 19.03 -28.70
C ARG A 124 -12.24 17.84 -28.17
N ILE A 125 -12.76 17.04 -29.10
CA ILE A 125 -13.34 15.73 -28.83
C ILE A 125 -12.52 14.72 -29.62
N ARG A 126 -11.78 13.87 -28.91
CA ARG A 126 -10.89 12.87 -29.49
C ARG A 126 -11.35 11.45 -29.21
N GLY A 127 -11.25 10.58 -30.22
CA GLY A 127 -11.67 9.18 -30.12
C GLY A 127 -10.55 8.21 -30.50
N TRP A 128 -10.42 7.09 -29.78
CA TRP A 128 -9.45 6.02 -30.07
C TRP A 128 -10.11 4.65 -30.04
N LYS A 129 -9.60 3.70 -30.83
CA LYS A 129 -10.00 2.29 -30.72
C LYS A 129 -9.38 1.68 -29.47
N TRP A 130 -10.21 1.04 -28.66
CA TRP A 130 -9.78 0.48 -27.38
C TRP A 130 -8.72 -0.61 -27.52
N LYS A 131 -8.86 -1.52 -28.50
CA LYS A 131 -7.89 -2.61 -28.75
C LYS A 131 -6.50 -2.07 -29.08
N ASP A 132 -6.43 -1.08 -29.97
CA ASP A 132 -5.18 -0.46 -30.42
C ASP A 132 -4.42 0.20 -29.25
N CYS A 133 -5.13 0.69 -28.23
CA CYS A 133 -4.51 1.26 -27.02
C CYS A 133 -3.94 0.19 -26.07
N VAL A 134 -4.52 -1.02 -26.03
CA VAL A 134 -4.10 -2.11 -25.14
C VAL A 134 -2.96 -2.93 -25.76
N GLU A 135 -2.95 -3.09 -27.08
CA GLU A 135 -1.98 -3.90 -27.83
C GLU A 135 -0.71 -3.12 -28.23
N ALA A 136 -0.59 -1.84 -27.87
CA ALA A 136 0.55 -1.01 -28.25
C ALA A 136 1.86 -1.44 -27.55
N GLU A 137 2.85 -1.94 -28.31
CA GLU A 137 4.16 -2.41 -27.80
C GLU A 137 5.12 -1.31 -27.30
N ALA A 138 4.72 -0.03 -27.37
CA ALA A 138 5.57 1.08 -26.95
C ALA A 138 5.68 1.20 -25.41
N PRO A 139 6.82 1.65 -24.86
CA PRO A 139 6.96 1.93 -23.43
C PRO A 139 5.89 2.92 -22.93
N ILE A 140 5.33 2.68 -21.74
CA ILE A 140 4.18 3.42 -21.16
C ILE A 140 4.35 4.96 -21.18
N HIS A 141 5.58 5.46 -21.08
CA HIS A 141 5.91 6.90 -21.08
C HIS A 141 5.97 7.51 -22.50
N LEU A 142 5.98 6.69 -23.54
CA LEU A 142 6.02 7.09 -24.96
C LEU A 142 4.71 6.78 -25.70
N GLN A 143 3.79 6.00 -25.13
CA GLN A 143 2.51 5.68 -25.80
C GLN A 143 1.64 6.91 -26.10
N GLY A 144 1.72 7.96 -25.27
CA GLY A 144 0.85 9.14 -25.34
C GLY A 144 0.97 10.00 -26.62
N THR A 145 2.10 9.95 -27.33
CA THR A 145 2.33 10.75 -28.55
C THR A 145 2.32 9.93 -29.84
N HIS A 146 2.31 8.60 -29.73
CA HIS A 146 2.46 7.69 -30.89
C HIS A 146 1.13 7.14 -31.43
N VAL A 147 0.03 7.19 -30.68
CA VAL A 147 -1.29 6.69 -31.11
C VAL A 147 -2.18 7.82 -31.62
N LYS A 148 -2.33 7.92 -32.95
CA LYS A 148 -3.19 8.94 -33.57
C LYS A 148 -4.68 8.70 -33.23
N PRO A 149 -5.44 9.76 -32.92
CA PRO A 149 -6.88 9.64 -32.71
C PRO A 149 -7.59 9.25 -34.01
N LEU A 150 -8.59 8.37 -33.90
CA LEU A 150 -9.50 8.01 -34.98
C LEU A 150 -10.45 9.17 -35.32
N LEU A 151 -10.80 9.97 -34.31
CA LEU A 151 -11.70 11.11 -34.40
C LEU A 151 -11.06 12.28 -33.66
N ASP A 152 -11.02 13.48 -34.25
CA ASP A 152 -10.52 14.72 -33.62
C ASP A 152 -11.42 15.87 -34.08
N LEU A 153 -12.43 16.20 -33.27
CA LEU A 153 -13.39 17.27 -33.52
C LEU A 153 -13.02 18.50 -32.70
N VAL A 154 -13.34 19.69 -33.19
CA VAL A 154 -13.05 20.96 -32.52
C VAL A 154 -14.36 21.70 -32.28
N ASN A 155 -14.64 22.05 -31.03
CA ASN A 155 -15.80 22.85 -30.66
C ASN A 155 -15.82 24.14 -31.49
N PRO A 156 -16.88 24.40 -32.28
CA PRO A 156 -16.94 25.55 -33.17
C PRO A 156 -17.05 26.88 -32.42
N GLN A 157 -17.39 26.85 -31.12
CA GLN A 157 -17.65 28.00 -30.24
C GLN A 157 -18.72 28.96 -30.77
N HIS A 158 -19.76 29.16 -29.97
CA HIS A 158 -20.74 30.21 -30.20
C HIS A 158 -20.63 31.34 -29.19
N LYS A 159 -21.08 32.54 -29.61
CA LYS A 159 -21.29 33.61 -28.65
C LYS A 159 -22.45 33.20 -27.74
N GLY A 160 -22.17 33.02 -26.46
CA GLY A 160 -23.17 32.65 -25.48
C GLY A 160 -24.23 33.76 -25.28
N PRO A 161 -25.18 33.56 -24.35
CA PRO A 161 -26.23 34.54 -24.01
C PRO A 161 -25.69 35.94 -23.64
N TRP A 162 -24.42 36.00 -23.25
CA TRP A 162 -23.64 37.19 -22.86
C TRP A 162 -23.10 38.01 -24.03
N GLY A 163 -23.23 37.55 -25.27
CA GLY A 163 -22.77 38.27 -26.48
C GLY A 163 -21.26 38.17 -26.77
N ALA A 164 -20.51 37.37 -26.02
CA ALA A 164 -19.10 37.07 -26.21
C ALA A 164 -18.85 35.57 -26.39
N LEU A 165 -17.73 35.20 -27.02
CA LEU A 165 -17.26 33.82 -27.04
C LEU A 165 -16.87 33.41 -25.62
N SER A 166 -17.02 32.12 -25.30
CA SER A 166 -16.47 31.57 -24.06
C SER A 166 -14.97 31.84 -24.02
N PRO A 167 -14.38 32.23 -22.86
CA PRO A 167 -12.95 32.42 -22.72
C PRO A 167 -12.14 31.16 -23.03
N ILE A 168 -12.76 29.98 -22.84
CA ILE A 168 -12.15 28.67 -23.08
C ILE A 168 -13.15 27.83 -23.90
N PRO A 169 -12.73 27.13 -24.97
CA PRO A 169 -13.61 26.33 -25.85
C PRO A 169 -14.13 25.02 -25.22
N GLU A 170 -14.34 24.97 -23.90
CA GLU A 170 -14.51 23.72 -23.14
C GLU A 170 -15.73 22.90 -23.61
N ASN A 171 -15.54 21.58 -23.64
CA ASN A 171 -16.61 20.59 -23.71
C ASN A 171 -16.71 19.90 -22.35
N ASN A 172 -17.78 20.19 -21.61
CA ASN A 172 -17.94 19.75 -20.23
C ASN A 172 -18.49 18.33 -20.13
N ALA A 173 -19.35 17.93 -21.08
CA ALA A 173 -19.91 16.59 -21.09
C ALA A 173 -20.21 16.06 -22.50
N LEU A 174 -20.22 14.73 -22.63
CA LEU A 174 -20.51 13.98 -23.85
C LEU A 174 -21.63 12.95 -23.61
N ALA A 175 -22.52 12.82 -24.57
CA ALA A 175 -23.44 11.69 -24.68
C ALA A 175 -23.36 11.10 -26.08
N VAL A 176 -23.60 9.79 -26.21
CA VAL A 176 -23.50 9.09 -27.50
C VAL A 176 -24.83 8.42 -27.80
N ASN A 177 -25.28 8.57 -29.04
CA ASN A 177 -26.34 7.75 -29.60
C ASN A 177 -25.75 6.71 -30.55
N ASP A 178 -25.55 5.50 -30.02
CA ASP A 178 -24.98 4.37 -30.76
C ASP A 178 -25.85 3.94 -31.94
N GLN A 179 -27.18 4.09 -31.84
CA GLN A 179 -28.11 3.72 -32.92
C GLN A 179 -28.13 4.75 -34.05
N GLY A 180 -27.85 6.02 -33.72
CA GLY A 180 -27.91 7.15 -34.64
C GLY A 180 -26.57 7.65 -35.15
N GLY A 181 -25.45 7.01 -34.78
CA GLY A 181 -24.10 7.41 -35.20
C GLY A 181 -23.75 8.86 -34.85
N SER A 182 -24.31 9.38 -33.74
CA SER A 182 -24.20 10.80 -33.38
C SER A 182 -23.61 10.97 -31.98
N ILE A 183 -22.77 11.99 -31.81
CA ILE A 183 -22.17 12.39 -30.53
C ILE A 183 -22.73 13.74 -30.14
N PHE A 184 -23.14 13.89 -28.89
CA PHE A 184 -23.59 15.16 -28.34
C PHE A 184 -22.53 15.71 -27.39
N SER A 185 -22.11 16.96 -27.57
CA SER A 185 -21.23 17.65 -26.63
C SER A 185 -21.91 18.85 -26.01
N ALA A 186 -21.94 18.89 -24.67
CA ALA A 186 -22.35 20.04 -23.90
C ALA A 186 -21.14 20.97 -23.72
N ALA A 187 -21.22 22.17 -24.28
CA ALA A 187 -20.14 23.12 -24.29
C ALA A 187 -20.35 24.26 -23.29
N GLY A 188 -19.25 24.89 -22.91
CA GLY A 188 -19.24 26.05 -22.01
C GLY A 188 -19.92 27.31 -22.57
N ASP A 189 -20.19 27.34 -23.87
CA ASP A 189 -20.90 28.44 -24.54
C ASP A 189 -22.44 28.35 -24.46
N SER A 190 -22.96 27.55 -23.52
CA SER A 190 -24.39 27.29 -23.31
C SER A 190 -25.08 26.54 -24.46
N CYS A 191 -24.30 25.97 -25.40
CA CYS A 191 -24.83 25.22 -26.53
C CYS A 191 -24.51 23.73 -26.42
N VAL A 192 -25.39 22.91 -27.01
CA VAL A 192 -25.06 21.50 -27.29
C VAL A 192 -24.83 21.31 -28.76
N TYR A 193 -23.76 20.60 -29.12
CA TYR A 193 -23.44 20.24 -30.49
C TYR A 193 -23.69 18.76 -30.73
N CYS A 194 -24.49 18.45 -31.73
CA CYS A 194 -24.65 17.11 -32.28
C CYS A 194 -23.69 16.94 -33.45
N TRP A 195 -22.76 16.01 -33.33
CA TRP A 195 -21.76 15.66 -34.32
C TRP A 195 -22.14 14.34 -34.97
N ASP A 196 -21.97 14.27 -36.27
CA ASP A 196 -22.06 13.03 -37.01
C ASP A 196 -20.69 12.34 -36.99
N VAL A 197 -20.64 11.08 -36.51
CA VAL A 197 -19.39 10.36 -36.29
C VAL A 197 -18.67 10.05 -37.60
N GLU A 198 -19.42 9.78 -38.68
CA GLU A 198 -18.86 9.37 -39.97
C GLU A 198 -18.27 10.55 -40.75
N SER A 199 -18.99 11.67 -40.78
CA SER A 199 -18.57 12.88 -41.51
C SER A 199 -17.69 13.82 -40.67
N GLY A 200 -17.71 13.70 -39.34
CA GLY A 200 -17.01 14.60 -38.42
C GLY A 200 -17.57 16.03 -38.40
N GLN A 201 -18.78 16.25 -38.95
CA GLN A 201 -19.41 17.56 -39.04
C GLN A 201 -20.51 17.75 -37.99
N VAL A 202 -20.76 19.01 -37.62
CA VAL A 202 -21.88 19.37 -36.74
C VAL A 202 -23.19 19.21 -37.53
N LYS A 203 -24.01 18.26 -37.09
CA LYS A 203 -25.34 17.96 -37.61
C LYS A 203 -26.40 18.92 -37.08
N MET A 204 -26.29 19.31 -35.80
CA MET A 204 -27.26 20.18 -35.15
C MET A 204 -26.65 20.91 -33.95
N THR A 205 -27.18 22.10 -33.65
CA THR A 205 -26.82 22.86 -32.44
C THR A 205 -28.07 23.21 -31.66
N PHE A 206 -28.13 22.81 -30.40
CA PHE A 206 -29.22 23.12 -29.49
C PHE A 206 -28.86 24.36 -28.69
N LYS A 207 -29.72 25.38 -28.76
CA LYS A 207 -29.54 26.67 -28.10
C LYS A 207 -30.77 26.98 -27.26
N GLY A 208 -30.55 27.46 -26.04
CA GLY A 208 -31.64 27.97 -25.20
C GLY A 208 -31.37 28.03 -23.70
N HIS A 209 -30.31 27.38 -23.22
CA HIS A 209 -29.82 27.63 -21.85
C HIS A 209 -29.28 29.05 -21.71
N SER A 210 -29.46 29.64 -20.52
CA SER A 210 -28.97 30.99 -20.24
C SER A 210 -27.60 31.00 -19.56
N ASP A 211 -27.03 29.84 -19.26
CA ASP A 211 -25.76 29.71 -18.54
C ASP A 211 -24.98 28.45 -18.95
N TYR A 212 -23.81 28.22 -18.35
CA TYR A 212 -22.89 27.10 -18.61
C TYR A 212 -23.60 25.75 -18.58
N LEU A 213 -23.23 24.82 -19.47
CA LEU A 213 -23.73 23.45 -19.42
C LEU A 213 -22.75 22.55 -18.67
N HIS A 214 -23.24 21.74 -17.74
CA HIS A 214 -22.41 20.86 -16.92
C HIS A 214 -22.55 19.39 -17.28
N SER A 215 -23.76 18.96 -17.66
CA SER A 215 -24.05 17.54 -17.87
C SER A 215 -24.98 17.32 -19.06
N ILE A 216 -24.82 16.17 -19.71
CA ILE A 216 -25.68 15.73 -20.81
C ILE A 216 -25.86 14.21 -20.77
N VAL A 217 -27.06 13.75 -21.03
CA VAL A 217 -27.40 12.32 -21.17
C VAL A 217 -28.29 12.12 -22.40
N ALA A 218 -28.11 11.00 -23.11
CA ALA A 218 -28.90 10.66 -24.29
C ALA A 218 -29.99 9.64 -23.94
N ARG A 219 -31.19 9.85 -24.50
CA ARG A 219 -32.30 8.89 -24.53
C ARG A 219 -32.37 8.32 -25.94
N ASN A 220 -31.73 7.18 -26.14
CA ASN A 220 -31.57 6.59 -27.47
C ASN A 220 -32.90 6.05 -28.00
N SER A 221 -33.77 5.55 -27.11
CA SER A 221 -35.09 5.01 -27.50
C SER A 221 -36.02 6.05 -28.12
N THR A 222 -35.96 7.30 -27.62
CA THR A 222 -36.81 8.41 -28.08
C THR A 222 -36.06 9.42 -28.95
N ASN A 223 -34.77 9.21 -29.20
CA ASN A 223 -33.88 10.13 -29.91
C ASN A 223 -33.92 11.55 -29.31
N GLN A 224 -33.82 11.62 -27.99
CA GLN A 224 -33.80 12.85 -27.21
C GLN A 224 -32.50 12.97 -26.42
N ILE A 225 -32.16 14.19 -26.00
CA ILE A 225 -31.08 14.43 -25.05
C ILE A 225 -31.62 15.22 -23.86
N ILE A 226 -31.01 15.06 -22.70
CA ILE A 226 -31.28 15.87 -21.51
C ILE A 226 -30.01 16.60 -21.13
N THR A 227 -30.11 17.91 -20.90
CA THR A 227 -28.96 18.78 -20.57
C THR A 227 -29.18 19.46 -19.22
N GLY A 228 -28.12 19.54 -18.41
CA GLY A 228 -28.12 20.22 -17.11
C GLY A 228 -27.21 21.46 -17.17
N SER A 229 -27.67 22.57 -16.61
CA SER A 229 -26.99 23.86 -16.69
C SER A 229 -26.85 24.56 -15.33
N GLU A 230 -25.89 25.48 -15.27
CA GLU A 230 -25.74 26.47 -14.20
C GLU A 230 -26.99 27.37 -14.06
N ASP A 231 -27.82 27.46 -15.09
CA ASP A 231 -29.12 28.18 -15.03
C ASP A 231 -30.15 27.50 -14.11
N GLY A 232 -29.82 26.34 -13.55
CA GLY A 232 -30.65 25.59 -12.62
C GLY A 232 -31.74 24.77 -13.25
N THR A 233 -31.73 24.65 -14.58
CA THR A 233 -32.68 23.85 -15.33
C THR A 233 -32.03 22.60 -15.91
N ALA A 234 -32.82 21.53 -15.96
CA ALA A 234 -32.54 20.37 -16.79
C ALA A 234 -33.54 20.38 -17.97
N ARG A 235 -33.07 20.29 -19.21
CA ARG A 235 -33.92 20.43 -20.41
C ARG A 235 -33.85 19.20 -21.29
N ILE A 236 -35.02 18.71 -21.71
CA ILE A 236 -35.13 17.67 -22.73
C ILE A 236 -35.21 18.32 -24.11
N TRP A 237 -34.37 17.85 -25.03
CA TRP A 237 -34.36 18.28 -26.42
C TRP A 237 -34.68 17.11 -27.33
N ASP A 238 -35.50 17.38 -28.36
CA ASP A 238 -35.71 16.44 -29.45
C ASP A 238 -34.60 16.60 -30.49
N CYS A 239 -33.85 15.54 -30.73
CA CYS A 239 -32.71 15.57 -31.65
C CYS A 239 -33.12 15.66 -33.13
N ARG A 240 -34.39 15.43 -33.47
CA ARG A 240 -34.90 15.61 -34.84
C ARG A 240 -35.25 17.05 -35.14
N SER A 241 -35.93 17.71 -34.21
CA SER A 241 -36.43 19.08 -34.41
C SER A 241 -35.50 20.17 -33.85
N GLY A 242 -34.56 19.81 -32.98
CA GLY A 242 -33.69 20.77 -32.28
C GLY A 242 -34.39 21.56 -31.18
N LYS A 243 -35.66 21.28 -30.91
CA LYS A 243 -36.49 22.04 -29.97
C LYS A 243 -36.41 21.48 -28.57
N CYS A 244 -36.45 22.38 -27.58
CA CYS A 244 -36.65 22.03 -26.19
C CYS A 244 -38.09 21.54 -26.00
N VAL A 245 -38.25 20.28 -25.62
CA VAL A 245 -39.53 19.60 -25.37
C VAL A 245 -40.02 19.92 -23.97
N GLN A 246 -39.11 19.90 -22.99
CA GLN A 246 -39.47 20.02 -21.57
C GLN A 246 -38.36 20.65 -20.75
N VAL A 247 -38.75 21.39 -19.71
CA VAL A 247 -37.85 22.03 -18.75
C VAL A 247 -38.21 21.55 -17.35
N TYR A 248 -37.23 21.01 -16.64
CA TYR A 248 -37.30 20.67 -15.23
C TYR A 248 -36.50 21.67 -14.42
N GLU A 249 -37.00 21.98 -13.22
CA GLU A 249 -36.30 22.83 -12.24
C GLU A 249 -36.03 22.00 -10.97
N PRO A 250 -34.91 21.26 -10.91
CA PRO A 250 -34.56 20.41 -9.78
C PRO A 250 -34.60 21.10 -8.42
N ALA A 251 -34.26 22.40 -8.35
CA ALA A 251 -34.21 23.18 -7.11
C ALA A 251 -35.54 23.86 -6.69
N LYS A 252 -36.58 23.86 -7.54
CA LYS A 252 -37.82 24.63 -7.32
C LYS A 252 -38.55 24.22 -6.05
N GLY A 253 -38.55 25.06 -5.01
CA GLY A 253 -39.25 24.84 -3.73
C GLY A 253 -38.36 24.56 -2.52
N THR A 254 -37.03 24.55 -2.67
CA THR A 254 -36.10 24.49 -1.54
C THR A 254 -35.97 25.87 -0.88
N LYS A 255 -36.27 25.98 0.42
CA LYS A 255 -36.17 27.23 1.21
C LYS A 255 -34.71 27.62 1.55
N LEU A 256 -33.74 27.24 0.73
CA LEU A 256 -32.32 27.55 0.96
C LEU A 256 -32.00 28.91 0.33
N LYS A 257 -32.32 29.99 1.06
CA LYS A 257 -31.86 31.34 0.70
C LYS A 257 -30.34 31.38 0.70
N GLY A 258 -29.72 31.68 -0.45
CA GLY A 258 -28.32 32.10 -0.54
C GLY A 258 -27.34 31.17 -1.27
N PHE A 259 -27.80 30.09 -1.92
CA PHE A 259 -26.92 29.19 -2.68
C PHE A 259 -27.35 29.09 -4.16
N PHE A 260 -26.37 29.07 -5.07
CA PHE A 260 -26.56 28.89 -6.51
C PHE A 260 -27.21 27.51 -6.79
N SER A 261 -28.30 27.51 -7.56
CA SER A 261 -28.98 26.28 -7.99
C SER A 261 -28.46 25.88 -9.36
N CYS A 262 -27.33 25.19 -9.44
CA CYS A 262 -26.83 24.61 -10.69
C CYS A 262 -27.21 23.13 -10.80
N VAL A 263 -27.45 22.61 -12.00
CA VAL A 263 -27.61 21.16 -12.22
C VAL A 263 -26.24 20.58 -12.55
N SER A 264 -25.59 19.96 -11.57
CA SER A 264 -24.19 19.51 -11.66
C SER A 264 -24.04 18.16 -12.37
N CYS A 265 -24.93 17.20 -12.10
CA CYS A 265 -24.84 15.84 -12.64
C CYS A 265 -26.22 15.24 -12.89
N MET A 266 -26.29 14.34 -13.88
CA MET A 266 -27.52 13.64 -14.27
C MET A 266 -27.24 12.20 -14.68
N ALA A 267 -28.19 11.31 -14.41
CA ALA A 267 -28.19 9.95 -14.92
C ALA A 267 -29.60 9.47 -15.28
N LEU A 268 -29.66 8.54 -16.23
CA LEU A 268 -30.87 7.83 -16.62
C LEU A 268 -30.79 6.38 -16.17
N ASP A 269 -31.94 5.78 -15.87
CA ASP A 269 -32.04 4.34 -15.66
C ASP A 269 -31.99 3.58 -17.00
N ALA A 270 -31.85 2.26 -16.94
CA ALA A 270 -31.78 1.41 -18.13
C ALA A 270 -33.04 1.49 -19.02
N SER A 271 -34.21 1.85 -18.46
CA SER A 271 -35.45 2.05 -19.21
C SER A 271 -35.61 3.46 -19.80
N GLU A 272 -34.68 4.37 -19.54
CA GLU A 272 -34.73 5.79 -19.91
C GLU A 272 -36.04 6.49 -19.48
N SER A 273 -36.66 5.98 -18.42
CA SER A 273 -37.94 6.48 -17.87
C SER A 273 -37.75 7.24 -16.56
N TRP A 274 -36.62 7.04 -15.89
CA TRP A 274 -36.27 7.69 -14.64
C TRP A 274 -35.03 8.55 -14.81
N LEU A 275 -35.06 9.74 -14.24
CA LEU A 275 -33.96 10.71 -14.27
C LEU A 275 -33.59 11.09 -12.84
N ALA A 276 -32.32 10.92 -12.49
CA ALA A 276 -31.76 11.43 -11.24
C ALA A 276 -30.92 12.68 -11.55
N CYS A 277 -31.20 13.78 -10.86
CA CYS A 277 -30.50 15.06 -11.03
C CYS A 277 -29.92 15.53 -9.69
N GLY A 278 -28.61 15.75 -9.67
CA GLY A 278 -27.93 16.49 -8.62
C GLY A 278 -28.02 17.99 -8.89
N SER A 279 -28.48 18.76 -7.92
CA SER A 279 -28.50 20.22 -8.01
C SER A 279 -28.12 20.85 -6.68
N GLY A 280 -26.94 21.49 -6.62
CA GLY A 280 -26.37 21.98 -5.38
C GLY A 280 -26.40 20.90 -4.29
N ARG A 281 -26.99 21.20 -3.14
CA ARG A 281 -27.18 20.28 -2.00
C ARG A 281 -28.49 19.48 -2.05
N SER A 282 -28.94 19.13 -3.24
CA SER A 282 -30.15 18.35 -3.43
C SER A 282 -29.97 17.28 -4.50
N LEU A 283 -30.60 16.13 -4.26
CA LEU A 283 -30.79 15.07 -5.23
C LEU A 283 -32.28 14.96 -5.51
N SER A 284 -32.66 14.97 -6.79
CA SER A 284 -34.06 14.83 -7.20
C SER A 284 -34.21 13.66 -8.17
N VAL A 285 -35.27 12.87 -8.00
CA VAL A 285 -35.62 11.77 -8.88
C VAL A 285 -36.94 12.08 -9.58
N TRP A 286 -36.91 12.00 -10.90
CA TRP A 286 -38.00 12.36 -11.79
C TRP A 286 -38.46 11.15 -12.58
N ASN A 287 -39.77 11.00 -12.70
CA ASN A 287 -40.39 10.09 -13.65
C ASN A 287 -40.64 10.87 -14.94
N LEU A 288 -39.92 10.52 -16.01
CA LEU A 288 -39.96 11.24 -17.28
C LEU A 288 -41.30 11.10 -18.00
N PRO A 289 -41.89 9.88 -18.14
CA PRO A 289 -43.23 9.74 -18.71
C PRO A 289 -44.31 10.54 -17.98
N ALA A 290 -44.30 10.54 -16.64
CA ALA A 290 -45.25 11.27 -15.82
C ALA A 290 -44.92 12.77 -15.71
N SER A 291 -43.69 13.18 -16.05
CA SER A 291 -43.20 14.55 -15.87
C SER A 291 -43.23 15.05 -14.43
N GLU A 292 -43.12 14.14 -13.47
CA GLU A 292 -43.27 14.42 -12.04
C GLU A 292 -41.97 14.16 -11.27
N CYS A 293 -41.68 15.04 -10.32
CA CYS A 293 -40.62 14.83 -9.33
C CYS A 293 -41.16 13.92 -8.24
N ILE A 294 -40.66 12.67 -8.20
CA ILE A 294 -41.10 11.66 -7.24
C ILE A 294 -40.46 11.88 -5.87
N SER A 295 -39.18 12.25 -5.86
CA SER A 295 -38.47 12.51 -4.62
C SER A 295 -37.50 13.66 -4.74
N ARG A 296 -37.30 14.36 -3.62
CA ARG A 296 -36.27 15.37 -3.46
C ARG A 296 -35.63 15.22 -2.09
N THR A 297 -34.36 14.88 -2.08
CA THR A 297 -33.59 14.64 -0.87
C THR A 297 -32.55 15.74 -0.69
N SER A 298 -32.51 16.35 0.49
CA SER A 298 -31.45 17.29 0.83
C SER A 298 -30.18 16.50 1.16
N THR A 299 -29.12 16.77 0.43
CA THR A 299 -27.78 16.28 0.75
C THR A 299 -27.06 17.31 1.62
N ARG A 300 -26.01 16.91 2.31
CA ARG A 300 -25.23 17.81 3.18
C ARG A 300 -24.19 18.61 2.39
N ALA A 301 -23.73 18.07 1.26
CA ALA A 301 -22.84 18.73 0.31
C ALA A 301 -23.28 18.50 -1.14
N SER A 302 -22.58 19.13 -2.10
CA SER A 302 -22.94 19.06 -3.51
C SER A 302 -22.70 17.68 -4.11
N VAL A 303 -23.70 17.17 -4.85
CA VAL A 303 -23.59 15.91 -5.59
C VAL A 303 -22.77 16.17 -6.86
N GLN A 304 -21.73 15.36 -7.09
CA GLN A 304 -20.83 15.48 -8.23
C GLN A 304 -21.09 14.43 -9.31
N ASP A 305 -21.54 13.22 -8.93
CA ASP A 305 -21.88 12.16 -9.88
C ASP A 305 -23.01 11.28 -9.33
N VAL A 306 -23.81 10.73 -10.24
CA VAL A 306 -24.98 9.92 -9.92
C VAL A 306 -25.14 8.79 -10.93
N VAL A 307 -25.54 7.61 -10.48
CA VAL A 307 -25.80 6.44 -11.33
C VAL A 307 -26.99 5.65 -10.78
N PHE A 308 -27.77 5.04 -11.67
CA PHE A 308 -28.83 4.09 -11.31
C PHE A 308 -28.29 2.67 -11.18
N ASP A 309 -28.66 1.99 -10.09
CA ASP A 309 -28.48 0.56 -9.85
C ASP A 309 -29.86 -0.07 -9.65
N GLU A 310 -30.41 -0.67 -10.71
CA GLU A 310 -31.81 -1.11 -10.75
C GLU A 310 -32.80 -0.01 -10.28
N ASN A 311 -33.49 -0.21 -9.16
CA ASN A 311 -34.44 0.74 -8.57
C ASN A 311 -33.82 1.66 -7.50
N GLN A 312 -32.50 1.77 -7.47
CA GLN A 312 -31.74 2.54 -6.50
C GLN A 312 -30.89 3.60 -7.19
N VAL A 313 -30.65 4.70 -6.49
CA VAL A 313 -29.81 5.80 -6.97
C VAL A 313 -28.57 5.87 -6.09
N LEU A 314 -27.41 5.71 -6.71
CA LEU A 314 -26.11 5.89 -6.06
C LEU A 314 -25.61 7.30 -6.35
N ALA A 315 -25.24 8.03 -5.31
CA ALA A 315 -24.72 9.39 -5.44
C ALA A 315 -23.42 9.56 -4.65
N VAL A 316 -22.49 10.28 -5.27
CA VAL A 316 -21.21 10.70 -4.67
C VAL A 316 -21.03 12.21 -4.84
N GLY A 317 -20.22 12.84 -3.99
CA GLY A 317 -20.01 14.27 -4.09
C GLY A 317 -18.89 14.80 -3.21
N ALA A 318 -19.02 16.07 -2.82
CA ALA A 318 -18.06 16.75 -1.95
C ALA A 318 -17.97 16.15 -0.53
N GLU A 319 -18.92 15.30 -0.14
CA GLU A 319 -18.79 14.48 1.06
C GLU A 319 -18.08 13.15 0.75
N PRO A 320 -17.26 12.63 1.69
CA PRO A 320 -16.60 11.34 1.56
C PRO A 320 -17.57 10.17 1.83
N LEU A 321 -18.80 10.28 1.34
CA LEU A 321 -19.85 9.30 1.51
C LEU A 321 -20.41 8.94 0.14
N LEU A 322 -20.37 7.66 -0.16
CA LEU A 322 -21.28 7.11 -1.14
C LEU A 322 -22.61 6.86 -0.45
N CYS A 323 -23.66 7.47 -0.98
CA CYS A 323 -25.03 7.29 -0.48
C CYS A 323 -25.86 6.52 -1.51
N ARG A 324 -26.60 5.54 -1.01
CA ARG A 324 -27.57 4.77 -1.79
C ARG A 324 -28.97 5.21 -1.37
N TYR A 325 -29.75 5.66 -2.34
CA TYR A 325 -31.12 6.10 -2.16
C TYR A 325 -32.07 5.14 -2.84
N ASP A 326 -33.25 4.93 -2.27
CA ASP A 326 -34.38 4.41 -3.04
C ASP A 326 -34.95 5.51 -3.96
N ILE A 327 -35.86 5.13 -4.85
CA ILE A 327 -36.51 6.06 -5.78
C ILE A 327 -37.33 7.15 -5.06
N ASN A 328 -37.75 6.88 -3.82
CA ASN A 328 -38.49 7.81 -2.95
C ASN A 328 -37.56 8.76 -2.18
N GLY A 329 -36.25 8.64 -2.36
CA GLY A 329 -35.25 9.51 -1.76
C GLY A 329 -34.83 9.12 -0.33
N ALA A 330 -35.24 7.96 0.17
CA ALA A 330 -34.82 7.43 1.46
C ALA A 330 -33.41 6.82 1.35
N ILE A 331 -32.56 7.07 2.34
CA ILE A 331 -31.20 6.52 2.40
C ILE A 331 -31.28 5.06 2.81
N LEU A 332 -30.86 4.15 1.92
CA LEU A 332 -30.78 2.72 2.16
C LEU A 332 -29.46 2.33 2.85
N SER A 333 -28.35 2.92 2.40
CA SER A 333 -27.03 2.70 3.01
C SER A 333 -26.07 3.86 2.71
N GLN A 334 -25.06 4.00 3.57
CA GLN A 334 -23.97 4.95 3.39
C GLN A 334 -22.64 4.24 3.64
N MET A 335 -21.67 4.48 2.76
CA MET A 335 -20.32 3.95 2.92
C MET A 335 -19.30 5.08 2.85
N GLN A 336 -18.35 5.04 3.78
CA GLN A 336 -17.25 5.99 3.81
C GLN A 336 -16.31 5.71 2.65
N CYS A 337 -16.12 6.70 1.77
CA CYS A 337 -15.13 6.68 0.72
C CYS A 337 -13.80 7.25 1.24
N ALA A 338 -12.68 6.68 0.79
CA ALA A 338 -11.35 7.30 0.85
C ALA A 338 -11.07 7.75 -0.58
N PRO A 339 -10.95 9.06 -0.92
CA PRO A 339 -10.54 10.26 -0.18
C PRO A 339 -11.70 11.20 0.26
N GLN A 340 -11.37 12.41 0.75
CA GLN A 340 -12.29 13.40 1.34
C GLN A 340 -13.43 13.90 0.43
N SER A 341 -13.34 13.71 -0.89
CA SER A 341 -14.37 14.07 -1.88
C SER A 341 -14.32 13.07 -3.04
N ALA A 342 -15.48 12.72 -3.58
CA ALA A 342 -15.62 11.76 -4.67
C ALA A 342 -16.31 12.39 -5.88
N PHE A 343 -15.61 12.39 -7.02
CA PHE A 343 -16.05 13.05 -8.25
C PHE A 343 -16.71 12.12 -9.27
N SER A 344 -16.56 10.79 -9.13
CA SER A 344 -17.19 9.85 -10.05
C SER A 344 -17.55 8.52 -9.39
N VAL A 345 -18.62 7.90 -9.89
CA VAL A 345 -19.07 6.56 -9.52
C VAL A 345 -19.40 5.75 -10.76
N SER A 346 -19.06 4.46 -10.78
CA SER A 346 -19.33 3.55 -11.90
C SER A 346 -19.73 2.17 -11.42
N LEU A 347 -20.66 1.52 -12.12
CA LEU A 347 -21.19 0.20 -11.80
C LEU A 347 -20.57 -0.89 -12.68
N HIS A 348 -20.25 -2.03 -12.07
CA HIS A 348 -19.75 -3.20 -12.77
C HIS A 348 -20.90 -4.00 -13.39
N ALA A 349 -20.70 -4.54 -14.60
CA ALA A 349 -21.75 -5.21 -15.39
C ALA A 349 -22.34 -6.48 -14.75
N SER A 350 -21.64 -7.11 -13.80
CA SER A 350 -22.06 -8.38 -13.20
C SER A 350 -23.11 -8.26 -12.08
N GLY A 351 -23.48 -7.04 -11.65
CA GLY A 351 -24.58 -6.78 -10.70
C GLY A 351 -24.49 -7.47 -9.33
N THR A 352 -23.39 -8.16 -9.00
CA THR A 352 -23.31 -9.07 -7.86
C THR A 352 -22.40 -8.52 -6.75
N ASP A 353 -23.03 -8.00 -5.69
CA ASP A 353 -22.61 -7.88 -4.28
C ASP A 353 -21.19 -7.41 -3.89
N VAL A 354 -20.40 -6.92 -4.83
CA VAL A 354 -19.12 -6.27 -4.54
C VAL A 354 -19.01 -5.04 -5.41
N ILE A 355 -19.77 -4.00 -5.05
CA ILE A 355 -19.58 -2.70 -5.67
C ILE A 355 -18.25 -2.13 -5.16
N LYS A 356 -17.18 -2.35 -5.92
CA LYS A 356 -15.87 -1.74 -5.71
C LYS A 356 -15.96 -0.29 -6.16
N TYR A 357 -16.31 0.60 -5.23
CA TYR A 357 -16.21 2.03 -5.44
C TYR A 357 -14.73 2.42 -5.49
N LEU A 358 -14.29 3.01 -6.60
CA LEU A 358 -12.95 3.57 -6.72
C LEU A 358 -13.07 5.08 -6.73
N VAL A 359 -12.67 5.72 -5.64
CA VAL A 359 -12.49 7.18 -5.58
C VAL A 359 -10.99 7.45 -5.56
N MET A 360 -10.49 8.19 -6.54
CA MET A 360 -9.04 8.40 -6.73
C MET A 360 -8.72 9.89 -6.66
N ALA A 361 -7.80 10.24 -5.77
CA ALA A 361 -7.00 11.46 -5.86
C ALA A 361 -5.55 10.99 -6.02
N ALA A 362 -4.97 11.16 -7.20
CA ALA A 362 -3.59 10.77 -7.46
C ALA A 362 -2.67 11.93 -7.05
N PRO A 363 -1.57 11.78 -6.32
CA PRO A 363 -0.59 12.85 -6.10
C PRO A 363 0.39 12.99 -7.27
N GLU A 364 0.75 14.21 -7.69
CA GLU A 364 2.03 14.42 -8.40
C GLU A 364 2.63 15.81 -8.16
N GLY A 365 3.97 15.88 -8.22
CA GLY A 365 4.65 17.14 -8.57
C GLY A 365 5.76 17.66 -7.65
N SER A 366 6.39 16.85 -6.79
CA SER A 366 7.79 17.14 -6.41
C SER A 366 8.57 15.84 -6.28
N GLN A 367 9.72 15.81 -6.95
CA GLN A 367 10.48 14.61 -7.31
C GLN A 367 10.85 13.74 -6.09
N PHE A 368 10.25 12.55 -6.03
CA PHE A 368 10.95 11.33 -5.64
C PHE A 368 10.63 10.29 -6.70
N ASP A 369 11.46 10.25 -7.74
CA ASP A 369 11.30 9.35 -8.87
C ASP A 369 11.52 7.92 -8.39
N THR A 370 10.48 7.09 -8.36
CA THR A 370 10.55 5.69 -7.91
C THR A 370 11.24 4.80 -8.95
N ARG A 371 11.31 5.21 -10.23
CA ARG A 371 12.05 4.50 -11.26
C ARG A 371 13.50 4.95 -11.35
N GLN A 372 13.86 6.20 -11.03
CA GLN A 372 15.24 6.47 -10.62
C GLN A 372 15.51 5.84 -9.27
N TYR A 373 14.63 5.79 -8.28
CA TYR A 373 14.96 5.14 -7.02
C TYR A 373 15.16 3.64 -7.22
N ASP A 374 14.32 2.94 -7.99
CA ASP A 374 14.47 1.51 -8.29
C ASP A 374 15.51 1.25 -9.39
N SER A 375 15.66 2.08 -10.44
CA SER A 375 16.71 1.90 -11.46
C SER A 375 18.06 2.40 -11.00
N LYS A 376 18.13 3.44 -10.18
CA LYS A 376 19.35 3.87 -9.47
C LYS A 376 19.59 2.93 -8.30
N MET A 377 18.62 2.30 -7.65
CA MET A 377 18.89 1.15 -6.75
C MET A 377 19.40 -0.04 -7.56
N THR A 378 18.86 -0.32 -8.74
CA THR A 378 19.32 -1.43 -9.58
C THR A 378 20.70 -1.12 -10.20
N GLU A 379 21.00 0.13 -10.57
CA GLU A 379 22.31 0.62 -11.03
C GLU A 379 23.32 0.81 -9.88
N LEU A 380 22.88 1.24 -8.69
CA LEU A 380 23.72 1.38 -7.47
C LEU A 380 24.06 0.02 -6.87
N LEU A 381 23.15 -0.96 -6.95
CA LEU A 381 23.44 -2.35 -6.64
C LEU A 381 24.32 -3.00 -7.72
N ALA A 382 24.28 -2.49 -8.96
CA ALA A 382 25.15 -2.90 -10.07
C ALA A 382 26.49 -2.12 -10.14
N THR A 383 26.74 -1.14 -9.27
CA THR A 383 28.04 -0.45 -9.24
C THR A 383 29.05 -1.35 -8.53
N ASP A 384 30.08 -1.76 -9.27
CA ASP A 384 31.15 -2.64 -8.81
C ASP A 384 31.97 -1.97 -7.68
N GLY A 385 32.16 -2.69 -6.57
CA GLY A 385 33.23 -2.41 -5.60
C GLY A 385 32.87 -2.28 -4.11
N GLN A 386 31.61 -2.32 -3.68
CA GLN A 386 31.24 -2.25 -2.24
C GLN A 386 30.22 -3.34 -1.83
N GLU A 387 30.56 -4.14 -0.80
CA GLU A 387 29.77 -5.26 -0.22
C GLU A 387 28.43 -4.81 0.44
N PHE A 388 28.32 -3.53 0.84
CA PHE A 388 27.14 -3.00 1.55
C PHE A 388 26.61 -1.73 0.88
N PHE A 389 25.28 -1.64 0.72
CA PHE A 389 24.63 -0.37 0.44
C PHE A 389 24.32 0.33 1.78
N THR A 390 24.98 1.46 2.05
CA THR A 390 24.68 2.31 3.20
C THR A 390 24.37 3.73 2.75
N SER A 391 23.29 4.33 3.28
CA SER A 391 23.01 5.76 3.11
C SER A 391 23.72 6.64 4.16
N TYR A 392 24.72 6.06 4.84
CA TYR A 392 25.48 6.67 5.92
C TYR A 392 26.96 6.37 5.73
N ASP A 393 27.77 7.42 5.61
CA ASP A 393 29.15 7.32 5.12
C ASP A 393 30.16 6.92 6.20
N GLU A 394 29.85 7.11 7.49
CA GLU A 394 30.80 6.83 8.57
C GLU A 394 30.86 5.32 8.88
N VAL A 395 32.07 4.77 8.93
CA VAL A 395 32.37 3.38 9.31
C VAL A 395 33.38 3.39 10.46
N TYR A 396 33.12 2.57 11.48
CA TYR A 396 33.92 2.54 12.71
C TYR A 396 34.55 1.17 12.94
N ASP A 397 35.87 1.06 12.80
CA ASP A 397 36.61 -0.22 12.87
C ASP A 397 36.74 -0.83 14.28
N SER A 398 36.42 -0.06 15.32
CA SER A 398 36.50 -0.49 16.73
C SER A 398 35.36 0.09 17.56
N PHE A 399 34.94 -0.60 18.62
CA PHE A 399 33.92 -0.08 19.53
C PHE A 399 34.38 1.20 20.26
N ASP A 400 35.68 1.33 20.54
CA ASP A 400 36.26 2.53 21.17
C ASP A 400 36.07 3.78 20.29
N SER A 401 36.15 3.63 18.97
CA SER A 401 35.98 4.75 18.03
C SER A 401 34.53 5.24 17.88
N MET A 402 33.55 4.51 18.41
CA MET A 402 32.12 4.80 18.23
C MET A 402 31.57 5.84 19.24
N GLY A 403 32.38 6.32 20.18
CA GLY A 403 31.96 7.33 21.17
C GLY A 403 30.90 6.82 22.17
N LEU A 404 30.94 5.53 22.50
CA LEU A 404 30.01 4.89 23.45
C LEU A 404 30.37 5.26 24.89
N GLN A 405 29.38 5.20 25.80
CA GLN A 405 29.62 5.36 27.24
C GLN A 405 30.61 4.29 27.74
N GLU A 406 31.55 4.67 28.62
CA GLU A 406 32.58 3.74 29.13
C GLU A 406 32.00 2.47 29.74
N ASN A 407 30.90 2.59 30.50
CA ASN A 407 30.24 1.44 31.11
C ASN A 407 29.56 0.54 30.07
N LEU A 408 29.01 1.10 28.98
CA LEU A 408 28.49 0.31 27.87
C LEU A 408 29.62 -0.43 27.16
N LEU A 409 30.72 0.26 26.89
CA LEU A 409 31.91 -0.31 26.23
C LEU A 409 32.49 -1.47 27.05
N ARG A 410 32.58 -1.31 28.38
CA ARG A 410 32.94 -2.39 29.31
C ARG A 410 32.01 -3.59 29.22
N GLY A 411 30.69 -3.35 29.11
CA GLY A 411 29.70 -4.42 28.91
C GLY A 411 29.88 -5.18 27.60
N ILE A 412 30.14 -4.46 26.50
CA ILE A 412 30.42 -5.04 25.17
C ILE A 412 31.63 -5.98 25.23
N TYR A 413 32.75 -5.51 25.80
CA TYR A 413 33.96 -6.32 25.92
C TYR A 413 33.79 -7.50 26.90
N ALA A 414 33.11 -7.30 28.03
CA ALA A 414 32.83 -8.37 29.00
C ALA A 414 31.91 -9.46 28.45
N TYR A 415 31.02 -9.12 27.52
CA TYR A 415 30.20 -10.08 26.79
C TYR A 415 31.01 -10.96 25.82
N GLY A 416 32.23 -10.53 25.46
CA GLY A 416 33.15 -11.26 24.61
C GLY A 416 33.25 -10.74 23.18
N PHE A 417 32.75 -9.53 22.89
CA PHE A 417 32.98 -8.90 21.59
C PHE A 417 34.35 -8.23 21.55
N GLU A 418 35.20 -8.60 20.59
CA GLU A 418 36.53 -7.98 20.40
C GLU A 418 36.50 -6.90 19.31
N LYS A 419 35.91 -7.22 18.16
CA LYS A 419 35.79 -6.30 17.02
C LYS A 419 34.34 -6.22 16.53
N PRO A 420 33.88 -5.04 16.08
CA PRO A 420 32.57 -4.90 15.49
C PRO A 420 32.51 -5.62 14.13
N SER A 421 31.45 -6.40 13.92
CA SER A 421 31.09 -6.95 12.61
C SER A 421 30.74 -5.84 11.62
N ALA A 422 30.78 -6.14 10.32
CA ALA A 422 30.51 -5.15 9.26
C ALA A 422 29.19 -4.38 9.43
N ILE A 423 28.16 -5.03 9.97
CA ILE A 423 26.87 -4.39 10.25
C ILE A 423 26.90 -3.53 11.52
N GLN A 424 27.68 -3.91 12.53
CA GLN A 424 27.87 -3.12 13.75
C GLN A 424 28.69 -1.86 13.48
N GLN A 425 29.72 -1.95 12.63
CA GLN A 425 30.58 -0.83 12.21
C GLN A 425 29.78 0.32 11.58
N ARG A 426 28.66 -0.01 10.92
CA ARG A 426 27.79 0.94 10.21
C ARG A 426 26.51 1.27 10.97
N GLY A 427 26.00 0.34 11.79
CA GLY A 427 24.66 0.43 12.38
C GLY A 427 24.57 1.00 13.79
N ILE A 428 25.61 0.85 14.61
CA ILE A 428 25.56 1.27 16.03
C ILE A 428 25.44 2.80 16.12
N VAL A 429 26.36 3.52 15.50
CA VAL A 429 26.47 4.99 15.64
C VAL A 429 25.25 5.74 15.10
N PRO A 430 24.69 5.43 13.91
CA PRO A 430 23.46 6.07 13.45
C PRO A 430 22.29 5.91 14.42
N PHE A 431 22.14 4.70 14.99
CA PHE A 431 21.09 4.44 15.94
C PHE A 431 21.33 5.21 17.25
N CYS A 432 22.57 5.26 17.76
CA CYS A 432 22.94 6.09 18.91
C CYS A 432 22.67 7.60 18.71
N LYS A 433 22.76 8.09 17.47
CA LYS A 433 22.49 9.51 17.11
C LYS A 433 21.00 9.85 17.03
N GLY A 434 20.10 8.90 17.33
CA GLY A 434 18.65 9.13 17.30
C GLY A 434 18.04 9.06 15.89
N LEU A 435 18.77 8.53 14.90
CA LEU A 435 18.26 8.37 13.54
C LEU A 435 17.44 7.08 13.42
N ASP A 436 16.41 7.09 12.60
CA ASP A 436 15.70 5.87 12.23
C ASP A 436 16.64 4.97 11.41
N VAL A 437 16.66 3.66 11.68
CA VAL A 437 17.59 2.72 11.03
C VAL A 437 16.85 1.51 10.48
N ILE A 438 17.05 1.23 9.19
CA ILE A 438 16.70 -0.03 8.56
C ILE A 438 17.98 -0.81 8.33
N GLN A 439 18.09 -1.97 8.98
CA GLN A 439 19.27 -2.81 8.88
C GLN A 439 18.89 -4.22 8.42
N GLN A 440 19.33 -4.56 7.21
CA GLN A 440 19.23 -5.90 6.65
C GLN A 440 20.59 -6.59 6.77
N ALA A 441 20.64 -7.73 7.44
CA ALA A 441 21.86 -8.55 7.50
C ALA A 441 21.53 -10.02 7.75
N GLN A 442 22.42 -10.94 7.42
CA GLN A 442 22.21 -12.37 7.64
C GLN A 442 21.99 -12.72 9.13
N SER A 443 21.46 -13.91 9.43
CA SER A 443 21.34 -14.37 10.82
C SER A 443 22.72 -14.54 11.46
N GLY A 444 22.87 -14.22 12.75
CA GLY A 444 24.14 -14.39 13.47
C GLY A 444 25.24 -13.35 13.17
N THR A 445 24.94 -12.29 12.40
CA THR A 445 25.90 -11.22 12.05
C THR A 445 25.97 -10.07 13.07
N GLY A 446 25.33 -10.20 14.23
CA GLY A 446 25.40 -9.20 15.31
C GLY A 446 24.30 -8.13 15.33
N LYS A 447 23.23 -8.26 14.53
CA LYS A 447 22.07 -7.33 14.51
C LYS A 447 21.52 -7.00 15.89
N THR A 448 21.30 -8.02 16.72
CA THR A 448 20.76 -7.87 18.07
C THR A 448 21.65 -6.99 18.94
N ALA A 449 22.96 -7.21 18.89
CA ALA A 449 23.92 -6.40 19.62
C ALA A 449 23.97 -4.96 19.09
N THR A 450 23.74 -4.73 17.79
CA THR A 450 23.67 -3.38 17.20
C THR A 450 22.59 -2.54 17.87
N PHE A 451 21.33 -2.99 17.84
CA PHE A 451 20.23 -2.20 18.40
C PHE A 451 20.26 -2.19 19.92
N CYS A 452 20.70 -3.27 20.58
CA CYS A 452 20.85 -3.26 22.03
C CYS A 452 21.85 -2.18 22.47
N SER A 453 23.00 -2.08 21.79
CA SER A 453 24.00 -1.07 22.11
C SER A 453 23.46 0.35 21.91
N GLY A 454 22.78 0.59 20.78
CA GLY A 454 22.24 1.93 20.52
C GLY A 454 21.01 2.31 21.36
N ILE A 455 20.23 1.34 21.86
CA ILE A 455 19.23 1.59 22.92
C ILE A 455 19.95 1.98 24.21
N LEU A 456 20.86 1.13 24.71
CA LEU A 456 21.55 1.32 25.98
C LEU A 456 22.33 2.64 26.06
N GLN A 457 22.88 3.09 24.93
CA GLN A 457 23.60 4.36 24.82
C GLN A 457 22.69 5.58 25.06
N GLN A 458 21.41 5.49 24.70
CA GLN A 458 20.44 6.60 24.70
C GLN A 458 19.52 6.63 25.93
N LEU A 459 19.54 5.59 26.76
CA LEU A 459 18.71 5.53 27.97
C LEU A 459 19.14 6.59 28.99
N ASP A 460 18.14 7.21 29.62
CA ASP A 460 18.30 8.00 30.84
C ASP A 460 18.13 7.10 32.07
N TYR A 461 19.24 6.73 32.71
CA TYR A 461 19.24 5.86 33.89
C TYR A 461 18.75 6.54 35.17
N GLY A 462 18.58 7.87 35.17
CA GLY A 462 17.97 8.59 36.28
C GLY A 462 16.45 8.43 36.35
N LEU A 463 15.81 8.13 35.22
CA LEU A 463 14.38 7.94 35.09
C LEU A 463 14.05 6.45 34.93
N THR A 464 13.53 5.82 36.00
CA THR A 464 13.05 4.45 35.87
C THR A 464 11.62 4.33 35.35
N GLU A 465 11.45 4.69 34.09
CA GLU A 465 10.26 4.40 33.30
C GLU A 465 10.66 3.80 31.95
N CYS A 466 9.70 3.17 31.27
CA CYS A 466 9.97 2.50 30.00
C CYS A 466 10.29 3.54 28.93
N GLN A 467 11.52 3.47 28.40
CA GLN A 467 12.04 4.41 27.40
C GLN A 467 12.26 3.77 26.03
N ALA A 468 12.41 2.44 25.97
CA ALA A 468 12.52 1.70 24.72
C ALA A 468 11.59 0.48 24.72
N LEU A 469 10.98 0.22 23.56
CA LEU A 469 10.14 -0.95 23.32
C LEU A 469 10.71 -1.76 22.16
N VAL A 470 10.98 -3.04 22.38
CA VAL A 470 11.49 -3.98 21.37
C VAL A 470 10.46 -5.08 21.14
N LEU A 471 10.03 -5.26 19.89
CA LEU A 471 9.17 -6.37 19.49
C LEU A 471 9.96 -7.47 18.80
N ALA A 472 9.63 -8.71 19.15
CA ALA A 472 10.16 -9.91 18.51
C ALA A 472 9.03 -10.90 18.16
N PRO A 473 9.14 -11.68 17.08
CA PRO A 473 8.10 -12.61 16.61
C PRO A 473 7.83 -13.79 17.55
N THR A 474 8.80 -14.18 18.38
CA THR A 474 8.70 -15.35 19.27
C THR A 474 9.06 -15.00 20.71
N ARG A 475 8.56 -15.83 21.64
CA ARG A 475 8.80 -15.64 23.08
C ARG A 475 10.26 -15.90 23.41
N GLU A 476 10.83 -16.91 22.77
CA GLU A 476 12.20 -17.37 22.93
C GLU A 476 13.18 -16.29 22.46
N LEU A 477 12.90 -15.64 21.32
CA LEU A 477 13.72 -14.54 20.82
C LEU A 477 13.62 -13.31 21.73
N ALA A 478 12.42 -12.96 22.21
CA ALA A 478 12.26 -11.84 23.16
C ALA A 478 13.07 -12.07 24.45
N GLN A 479 13.03 -13.28 25.02
CA GLN A 479 13.85 -13.63 26.19
C GLN A 479 15.36 -13.63 25.88
N GLN A 480 15.75 -14.01 24.67
CA GLN A 480 17.16 -13.94 24.25
C GLN A 480 17.64 -12.49 24.18
N ILE A 481 16.87 -11.60 23.54
CA ILE A 481 17.18 -10.17 23.45
C ILE A 481 17.29 -9.56 24.85
N GLU A 482 16.37 -9.92 25.77
CA GLU A 482 16.41 -9.46 27.16
C GLU A 482 17.73 -9.83 27.87
N LYS A 483 18.20 -11.08 27.71
CA LYS A 483 19.49 -11.53 28.26
C LYS A 483 20.68 -10.78 27.66
N VAL A 484 20.69 -10.61 26.34
CA VAL A 484 21.76 -9.87 25.64
C VAL A 484 21.80 -8.43 26.15
N MET A 485 20.65 -7.77 26.23
CA MET A 485 20.57 -6.38 26.66
C MET A 485 20.97 -6.19 28.13
N ARG A 486 20.61 -7.14 29.01
CA ARG A 486 21.08 -7.13 30.40
C ARG A 486 22.59 -7.32 30.51
N ALA A 487 23.15 -8.24 29.73
CA ALA A 487 24.59 -8.50 29.79
C ALA A 487 25.41 -7.32 29.25
N LEU A 488 24.98 -6.70 28.15
CA LEU A 488 25.62 -5.50 27.62
C LEU A 488 25.45 -4.27 28.54
N GLY A 489 24.32 -4.18 29.24
CA GLY A 489 24.00 -3.07 30.15
C GLY A 489 24.32 -3.32 31.62
N ASP A 490 25.07 -4.38 31.97
CA ASP A 490 25.32 -4.80 33.36
C ASP A 490 25.97 -3.67 34.17
N TYR A 491 26.98 -3.00 33.60
CA TYR A 491 27.67 -1.86 34.21
C TYR A 491 26.89 -0.54 34.15
N LEU A 492 25.74 -0.50 33.49
CA LEU A 492 24.86 0.68 33.40
C LEU A 492 23.69 0.61 34.39
N GLY A 493 23.44 -0.54 35.01
CA GLY A 493 22.27 -0.73 35.89
C GLY A 493 20.94 -0.77 35.13
N VAL A 494 20.94 -1.25 33.88
CA VAL A 494 19.73 -1.33 33.06
C VAL A 494 18.69 -2.29 33.68
N ARG A 495 17.41 -1.95 33.53
CA ARG A 495 16.28 -2.78 33.94
C ARG A 495 15.49 -3.13 32.68
N VAL A 496 15.56 -4.40 32.28
CA VAL A 496 14.92 -4.91 31.05
C VAL A 496 13.87 -5.94 31.45
N HIS A 497 12.69 -5.95 30.83
CA HIS A 497 11.68 -6.98 31.09
C HIS A 497 11.16 -7.62 29.80
N ALA A 498 10.98 -8.96 29.84
CA ALA A 498 10.48 -9.74 28.72
C ALA A 498 8.95 -9.97 28.84
N CYS A 499 8.16 -9.17 28.13
CA CYS A 499 6.70 -9.28 28.04
C CYS A 499 6.29 -10.33 26.99
N VAL A 500 6.21 -11.59 27.39
CA VAL A 500 5.89 -12.71 26.49
C VAL A 500 4.62 -13.46 26.91
N GLY A 501 3.87 -13.99 25.95
CA GLY A 501 2.71 -14.83 26.25
C GLY A 501 3.05 -16.06 27.10
N GLY A 502 2.09 -16.61 27.83
CA GLY A 502 2.28 -17.83 28.66
C GLY A 502 2.85 -17.58 30.05
N THR A 503 3.40 -16.41 30.35
CA THR A 503 3.75 -15.99 31.72
C THR A 503 2.55 -15.37 32.44
N SER A 504 2.63 -15.29 33.77
CA SER A 504 1.61 -14.68 34.63
C SER A 504 1.47 -13.19 34.33
N VAL A 505 0.29 -12.79 33.86
CA VAL A 505 -0.03 -11.39 33.57
C VAL A 505 0.09 -10.52 34.84
N ARG A 506 -0.29 -11.04 36.00
CA ARG A 506 -0.18 -10.30 37.28
C ARG A 506 1.27 -9.99 37.64
N GLU A 507 2.19 -10.91 37.34
CA GLU A 507 3.60 -10.70 37.62
C GLU A 507 4.20 -9.68 36.65
N ASP A 508 3.84 -9.74 35.36
CA ASP A 508 4.23 -8.71 34.38
C ASP A 508 3.76 -7.32 34.84
N GLN A 509 2.50 -7.19 35.26
CA GLN A 509 1.96 -5.93 35.78
C GLN A 509 2.74 -5.41 36.99
N ARG A 510 3.09 -6.30 37.92
CA ARG A 510 3.89 -5.95 39.10
C ARG A 510 5.28 -5.46 38.70
N ILE A 511 5.98 -6.18 37.83
CA ILE A 511 7.32 -5.82 37.36
C ILE A 511 7.29 -4.47 36.64
N LEU A 512 6.33 -4.26 35.74
CA LEU A 512 6.16 -3.00 35.01
C LEU A 512 5.83 -1.84 35.95
N SER A 513 5.01 -2.08 36.98
CA SER A 513 4.68 -1.05 37.99
C SER A 513 5.86 -0.64 38.87
N ASN A 514 6.83 -1.53 39.07
CA ASN A 514 8.09 -1.22 39.78
C ASN A 514 9.07 -0.38 38.94
N GLY A 515 8.75 -0.16 37.66
CA GLY A 515 9.57 0.56 36.69
C GLY A 515 10.63 -0.31 36.02
N VAL A 516 10.74 -0.19 34.71
CA VAL A 516 11.76 -0.82 33.86
C VAL A 516 12.19 0.18 32.81
N HIS A 517 13.47 0.15 32.39
CA HIS A 517 13.98 1.05 31.36
C HIS A 517 13.60 0.58 29.95
N VAL A 518 13.58 -0.75 29.73
CA VAL A 518 13.29 -1.36 28.44
C VAL A 518 12.29 -2.50 28.59
N VAL A 519 11.32 -2.57 27.67
CA VAL A 519 10.45 -3.73 27.50
C VAL A 519 10.79 -4.41 26.19
N VAL A 520 11.00 -5.72 26.24
CA VAL A 520 11.16 -6.59 25.08
C VAL A 520 9.99 -7.57 25.06
N GLY A 521 9.33 -7.82 23.95
CA GLY A 521 8.18 -8.73 23.99
C GLY A 521 7.58 -9.14 22.67
N THR A 522 6.65 -10.08 22.75
CA THR A 522 5.82 -10.48 21.60
C THR A 522 4.68 -9.48 21.41
N PRO A 523 4.29 -9.12 20.17
CA PRO A 523 3.27 -8.10 19.90
C PRO A 523 1.99 -8.26 20.73
N GLY A 524 1.40 -9.46 20.76
CA GLY A 524 0.16 -9.69 21.51
C GLY A 524 0.23 -9.40 23.01
N ARG A 525 1.32 -9.77 23.70
CA ARG A 525 1.47 -9.51 25.15
C ARG A 525 1.78 -8.04 25.44
N VAL A 526 2.64 -7.42 24.62
CA VAL A 526 2.94 -5.99 24.72
C VAL A 526 1.68 -5.15 24.52
N PHE A 527 0.89 -5.47 23.49
CA PHE A 527 -0.37 -4.78 23.21
C PHE A 527 -1.36 -4.89 24.37
N ASP A 528 -1.50 -6.07 24.98
CA ASP A 528 -2.34 -6.26 26.17
C ASP A 528 -1.86 -5.40 27.35
N MET A 529 -0.54 -5.30 27.58
CA MET A 529 0.01 -4.50 28.68
C MET A 529 -0.18 -2.99 28.46
N LEU A 530 -0.05 -2.51 27.22
CA LEU A 530 -0.33 -1.11 26.84
C LEU A 530 -1.83 -0.79 27.00
N ARG A 531 -2.71 -1.65 26.49
CA ARG A 531 -4.16 -1.46 26.57
C ARG A 531 -4.67 -1.44 28.02
N ARG A 532 -4.08 -2.25 28.90
CA ARG A 532 -4.37 -2.26 30.34
C ARG A 532 -3.73 -1.10 31.11
N GLN A 533 -2.99 -0.21 30.43
CA GLN A 533 -2.20 0.86 31.04
C GLN A 533 -1.21 0.38 32.11
N SER A 534 -0.86 -0.91 32.06
CA SER A 534 0.16 -1.50 32.94
C SER A 534 1.57 -1.19 32.42
N LEU A 535 1.71 -1.10 31.09
CA LEU A 535 2.83 -0.44 30.42
C LEU A 535 2.39 0.96 30.01
N ARG A 536 3.06 1.99 30.53
CA ARG A 536 2.79 3.39 30.16
C ARG A 536 3.65 3.80 28.96
N PRO A 537 3.06 4.36 27.90
CA PRO A 537 3.80 4.72 26.69
C PRO A 537 4.47 6.09 26.76
N ASP A 538 4.14 6.93 27.75
CA ASP A 538 4.45 8.36 27.77
C ASP A 538 5.94 8.69 27.60
N ASN A 539 6.82 7.85 28.15
CA ASN A 539 8.28 8.06 28.12
C ASN A 539 9.01 7.19 27.08
N ILE A 540 8.29 6.44 26.25
CA ILE A 540 8.89 5.60 25.22
C ILE A 540 9.37 6.47 24.05
N LYS A 541 10.69 6.51 23.86
CA LYS A 541 11.38 7.30 22.83
C LYS A 541 11.91 6.45 21.66
N MET A 542 12.02 5.14 21.86
CA MET A 542 12.56 4.21 20.88
C MET A 542 11.64 3.00 20.68
N PHE A 543 11.40 2.63 19.43
CA PHE A 543 10.64 1.45 19.03
C PHE A 543 11.44 0.60 18.05
N VAL A 544 11.69 -0.66 18.40
CA VAL A 544 12.51 -1.57 17.61
C VAL A 544 11.73 -2.80 17.20
N LEU A 545 11.82 -3.17 15.92
CA LEU A 545 11.29 -4.39 15.34
C LEU A 545 12.46 -5.32 14.99
N ASP A 546 12.61 -6.44 15.70
CA ASP A 546 13.57 -7.49 15.35
C ASP A 546 12.88 -8.63 14.59
N GLU A 547 13.53 -9.16 13.56
CA GLU A 547 12.95 -10.10 12.59
C GLU A 547 11.61 -9.59 12.01
N ALA A 548 11.65 -8.38 11.47
CA ALA A 548 10.48 -7.66 10.97
C ALA A 548 9.77 -8.36 9.79
N ASP A 549 10.51 -9.07 8.94
CA ASP A 549 9.95 -9.94 7.90
C ASP A 549 8.99 -10.99 8.49
N GLU A 550 9.41 -11.65 9.55
CA GLU A 550 8.64 -12.72 10.18
C GLU A 550 7.43 -12.21 10.95
N MET A 551 7.55 -11.06 11.61
CA MET A 551 6.39 -10.50 12.29
C MET A 551 5.24 -10.20 11.31
N LEU A 552 5.56 -9.96 10.03
CA LEU A 552 4.57 -9.66 9.01
C LEU A 552 4.01 -10.90 8.33
N SER A 553 4.85 -11.89 8.06
CA SER A 553 4.42 -13.19 7.52
C SER A 553 3.38 -13.87 8.45
N ARG A 554 3.52 -13.70 9.76
CA ARG A 554 2.64 -14.31 10.79
C ARG A 554 1.33 -13.56 11.05
N GLY A 555 1.07 -12.47 10.32
CA GLY A 555 -0.14 -11.67 10.53
C GLY A 555 -0.13 -10.85 11.82
N PHE A 556 1.05 -10.56 12.41
CA PHE A 556 1.13 -9.58 13.51
C PHE A 556 1.09 -8.12 13.01
N LYS A 557 0.92 -7.91 11.69
CA LYS A 557 0.84 -6.58 11.07
C LYS A 557 -0.11 -5.67 11.86
N ASP A 558 -1.38 -6.06 12.00
CA ASP A 558 -2.39 -5.24 12.68
C ASP A 558 -2.02 -4.94 14.14
N GLN A 559 -1.49 -5.93 14.86
CA GLN A 559 -1.05 -5.74 16.25
C GLN A 559 0.12 -4.75 16.36
N ILE A 560 1.05 -4.74 15.41
CA ILE A 560 2.15 -3.77 15.37
C ILE A 560 1.60 -2.36 15.11
N TYR A 561 0.62 -2.21 14.21
CA TYR A 561 -0.06 -0.91 14.01
C TYR A 561 -0.76 -0.45 15.28
N ASP A 562 -1.51 -1.32 15.94
CA ASP A 562 -2.24 -0.99 17.16
C ASP A 562 -1.28 -0.58 18.29
N ILE A 563 -0.15 -1.26 18.45
CA ILE A 563 0.91 -0.86 19.38
C ILE A 563 1.42 0.53 19.01
N PHE A 564 1.76 0.77 17.75
CA PHE A 564 2.33 2.03 17.30
C PHE A 564 1.38 3.22 17.52
N GLN A 565 0.06 3.02 17.35
CA GLN A 565 -0.96 4.04 17.63
C GLN A 565 -1.05 4.43 19.12
N LEU A 566 -0.61 3.55 20.02
CA LEU A 566 -0.57 3.82 21.46
C LEU A 566 0.74 4.48 21.91
N LEU A 567 1.76 4.54 21.04
CA LEU A 567 3.05 5.15 21.33
C LEU A 567 3.04 6.67 21.07
N PRO A 568 4.00 7.43 21.64
CA PRO A 568 4.13 8.86 21.38
C PRO A 568 4.37 9.20 19.90
N SER A 569 3.90 10.37 19.45
CA SER A 569 3.95 10.79 18.04
C SER A 569 5.36 11.04 17.49
N LYS A 570 6.35 11.28 18.37
CA LYS A 570 7.75 11.47 17.99
C LYS A 570 8.58 10.37 18.65
N ILE A 571 8.85 9.32 17.89
CA ILE A 571 9.59 8.14 18.35
C ILE A 571 10.66 7.77 17.32
N GLN A 572 11.83 7.35 17.77
CA GLN A 572 12.87 6.78 16.92
C GLN A 572 12.50 5.32 16.60
N VAL A 573 12.59 4.92 15.34
CA VAL A 573 12.22 3.57 14.89
C VAL A 573 13.44 2.82 14.34
N GLY A 574 13.63 1.59 14.79
CA GLY A 574 14.66 0.68 14.28
C GLY A 574 14.05 -0.59 13.72
N VAL A 575 14.37 -0.95 12.48
CA VAL A 575 13.88 -2.17 11.82
C VAL A 575 15.06 -3.05 11.46
N PHE A 576 15.13 -4.23 12.08
CA PHE A 576 16.20 -5.19 11.92
C PHE A 576 15.64 -6.49 11.35
N SER A 577 16.17 -6.92 10.21
CA SER A 577 15.62 -8.09 9.51
C SER A 577 16.70 -8.87 8.77
N ALA A 578 16.44 -10.16 8.53
CA ALA A 578 17.31 -10.98 7.67
C ALA A 578 17.00 -10.74 6.19
N THR A 579 15.71 -10.68 5.88
CA THR A 579 15.19 -10.37 4.56
C THR A 579 14.36 -9.09 4.62
N MET A 580 14.26 -8.38 3.50
CA MET A 580 13.42 -7.19 3.38
C MET A 580 12.42 -7.40 2.25
N PRO A 581 11.40 -8.27 2.44
CA PRO A 581 10.33 -8.40 1.47
C PRO A 581 9.57 -7.07 1.33
N PRO A 582 8.83 -6.86 0.23
CA PRO A 582 8.07 -5.64 0.00
C PRO A 582 7.15 -5.26 1.17
N GLU A 583 6.60 -6.24 1.88
CA GLU A 583 5.74 -6.05 3.05
C GLU A 583 6.50 -5.47 4.26
N ALA A 584 7.72 -5.96 4.53
CA ALA A 584 8.60 -5.40 5.56
C ALA A 584 9.03 -3.97 5.23
N LEU A 585 9.34 -3.70 3.95
CA LEU A 585 9.63 -2.36 3.47
C LEU A 585 8.42 -1.42 3.60
N GLU A 586 7.19 -1.92 3.42
CA GLU A 586 5.96 -1.13 3.57
C GLU A 586 5.80 -0.56 4.98
N ILE A 587 6.10 -1.37 6.01
CA ILE A 587 6.10 -0.94 7.41
C ILE A 587 7.11 0.18 7.64
N THR A 588 8.32 0.02 7.11
CA THR A 588 9.37 1.04 7.26
C THR A 588 8.97 2.38 6.65
N ARG A 589 8.18 2.39 5.57
CA ARG A 589 7.72 3.63 4.91
C ARG A 589 6.68 4.41 5.72
N LYS A 590 5.91 3.75 6.58
CA LYS A 590 4.82 4.39 7.34
C LYS A 590 5.26 4.92 8.69
N PHE A 591 6.22 4.23 9.33
CA PHE A 591 6.60 4.53 10.70
C PHE A 591 7.94 5.25 10.84
N MET A 592 8.74 5.30 9.76
CA MET A 592 10.09 5.87 9.81
C MET A 592 10.17 7.17 9.00
N ASN A 593 10.95 8.11 9.52
CA ASN A 593 11.23 9.40 8.90
C ASN A 593 12.68 9.44 8.40
N LYS A 594 12.87 9.42 7.08
CA LYS A 594 14.19 9.43 6.40
C LYS A 594 15.20 8.46 7.05
N PRO A 595 14.89 7.15 7.09
CA PRO A 595 15.74 6.20 7.78
C PRO A 595 17.08 5.99 7.08
N VAL A 596 18.13 5.81 7.88
CA VAL A 596 19.41 5.28 7.44
C VAL A 596 19.21 3.83 7.01
N ARG A 597 19.62 3.51 5.79
CA ARG A 597 19.47 2.17 5.19
C ARG A 597 20.82 1.51 5.15
N ILE A 598 20.94 0.35 5.78
CA ILE A 598 22.13 -0.50 5.75
C ILE A 598 21.67 -1.85 5.20
N LEU A 599 21.85 -2.04 3.90
CA LEU A 599 21.34 -3.18 3.14
C LEU A 599 22.49 -4.00 2.57
N VAL A 600 22.37 -5.32 2.64
CA VAL A 600 23.29 -6.27 1.98
C VAL A 600 22.82 -6.50 0.55
N LYS A 601 23.74 -6.50 -0.43
CA LYS A 601 23.39 -6.81 -1.83
C LYS A 601 22.79 -8.21 -1.93
N ARG A 602 21.81 -8.39 -2.83
CA ARG A 602 21.06 -9.66 -2.98
C ARG A 602 21.98 -10.83 -3.37
N ASP A 603 22.99 -10.56 -4.18
CA ASP A 603 23.90 -11.59 -4.71
C ASP A 603 24.96 -12.05 -3.69
N GLU A 604 25.10 -11.33 -2.57
CA GLU A 604 26.05 -11.61 -1.47
C GLU A 604 25.32 -11.98 -0.15
N LEU A 605 24.02 -12.31 -0.21
CA LEU A 605 23.35 -13.04 0.88
C LEU A 605 23.84 -14.50 0.98
N THR A 606 25.07 -14.74 0.49
CA THR A 606 25.64 -16.04 0.22
C THR A 606 25.81 -16.79 1.53
N LEU A 607 25.26 -18.00 1.47
CA LEU A 607 25.42 -19.09 2.39
C LEU A 607 26.84 -19.67 2.29
N GLU A 608 27.88 -18.83 2.09
CA GLU A 608 29.26 -19.27 1.81
C GLU A 608 29.83 -20.17 2.91
N GLY A 609 29.33 -20.02 4.14
CA GLY A 609 29.68 -20.91 5.26
C GLY A 609 28.87 -22.22 5.32
N ILE A 610 27.80 -22.38 4.54
CA ILE A 610 26.88 -23.51 4.61
C ILE A 610 26.86 -24.27 3.28
N LYS A 611 27.40 -25.49 3.26
CA LYS A 611 27.28 -26.39 2.12
C LYS A 611 25.84 -26.92 2.06
N GLN A 612 25.22 -26.85 0.89
CA GLN A 612 23.81 -27.19 0.71
C GLN A 612 23.69 -28.37 -0.24
N PHE A 613 23.02 -29.42 0.22
CA PHE A 613 22.78 -30.63 -0.56
C PHE A 613 21.30 -30.96 -0.61
N TYR A 614 20.89 -31.71 -1.63
CA TYR A 614 19.59 -32.37 -1.68
C TYR A 614 19.74 -33.88 -1.89
N VAL A 615 18.77 -34.63 -1.37
CA VAL A 615 18.62 -36.06 -1.62
C VAL A 615 17.24 -36.27 -2.25
N ASN A 616 17.23 -36.81 -3.47
CA ASN A 616 15.98 -37.21 -4.10
C ASN A 616 15.55 -38.56 -3.51
N VAL A 617 14.50 -38.52 -2.70
CA VAL A 617 13.95 -39.71 -2.01
C VAL A 617 12.83 -40.36 -2.81
N ASP A 618 12.45 -39.84 -3.98
CA ASP A 618 11.32 -40.21 -4.83
C ASP A 618 9.94 -40.13 -4.14
N LYS A 619 9.75 -40.88 -3.05
CA LYS A 619 8.53 -41.04 -2.27
C LYS A 619 8.72 -40.60 -0.81
N GLU A 620 7.65 -40.08 -0.24
CA GLU A 620 7.60 -39.61 1.15
C GLU A 620 7.96 -40.70 2.18
N GLU A 621 7.56 -41.94 1.93
CA GLU A 621 7.80 -43.08 2.82
C GLU A 621 9.29 -43.39 3.01
N TRP A 622 10.12 -43.07 2.02
CA TRP A 622 11.55 -43.38 2.02
C TRP A 622 12.38 -42.36 2.80
N LYS A 623 11.83 -41.16 3.09
CA LYS A 623 12.52 -40.13 3.88
C LYS A 623 12.99 -40.63 5.26
N LEU A 624 12.18 -41.45 5.93
CA LEU A 624 12.51 -41.95 7.27
C LEU A 624 13.72 -42.89 7.25
N GLU A 625 13.80 -43.75 6.23
CA GLU A 625 14.92 -44.68 6.05
C GLU A 625 16.19 -43.90 5.70
N THR A 626 16.13 -43.01 4.71
CA THR A 626 17.24 -42.12 4.35
C THR A 626 17.73 -41.28 5.54
N LEU A 627 16.83 -40.80 6.40
CA LEU A 627 17.21 -40.06 7.61
C LEU A 627 18.06 -40.92 8.55
N CYS A 628 17.67 -42.17 8.78
CA CYS A 628 18.38 -43.07 9.67
C CYS A 628 19.75 -43.44 9.10
N ASP A 629 19.82 -43.71 7.81
CA ASP A 629 21.09 -44.01 7.11
C ASP A 629 22.09 -42.86 7.24
N LEU A 630 21.61 -41.60 7.18
CA LEU A 630 22.45 -40.43 7.43
C LEU A 630 22.99 -40.38 8.86
N TYR A 631 22.18 -40.72 9.88
CA TYR A 631 22.63 -40.75 11.28
C TYR A 631 23.58 -41.92 11.60
N GLU A 632 23.50 -43.03 10.85
CA GLU A 632 24.45 -44.14 10.98
C GLU A 632 25.79 -43.84 10.30
N THR A 633 25.76 -43.12 9.18
CA THR A 633 26.96 -42.82 8.37
C THR A 633 27.72 -41.59 8.87
N LEU A 634 27.02 -40.59 9.40
CA LEU A 634 27.62 -39.31 9.78
C LEU A 634 27.90 -39.20 11.29
N ALA A 635 29.12 -38.80 11.64
CA ALA A 635 29.48 -38.44 13.01
C ALA A 635 28.93 -37.05 13.38
N ILE A 636 27.62 -36.96 13.63
CA ILE A 636 26.93 -35.69 13.90
C ILE A 636 27.12 -35.25 15.36
N THR A 637 27.60 -34.02 15.56
CA THR A 637 27.68 -33.40 16.90
C THR A 637 26.30 -33.03 17.43
N GLN A 638 25.64 -32.10 16.75
CA GLN A 638 24.25 -31.71 16.99
C GLN A 638 23.57 -31.32 15.67
N SER A 639 22.32 -31.72 15.53
CA SER A 639 21.51 -31.45 14.34
C SER A 639 20.12 -30.92 14.67
N VAL A 640 19.56 -30.16 13.72
CA VAL A 640 18.17 -29.71 13.75
C VAL A 640 17.45 -30.27 12.53
N ILE A 641 16.31 -30.91 12.76
CA ILE A 641 15.44 -31.46 11.72
C ILE A 641 14.18 -30.59 11.64
N PHE A 642 13.92 -30.03 10.46
CA PHE A 642 12.74 -29.22 10.20
C PHE A 642 11.65 -30.00 9.47
N VAL A 643 10.43 -29.85 9.97
CA VAL A 643 9.22 -30.51 9.49
C VAL A 643 8.08 -29.49 9.39
N ASN A 644 7.22 -29.57 8.37
CA ASN A 644 6.22 -28.52 8.13
C ASN A 644 5.02 -28.57 9.10
N THR A 645 4.71 -29.74 9.66
CA THR A 645 3.50 -29.93 10.47
C THR A 645 3.81 -30.48 11.87
N ARG A 646 3.01 -30.06 12.84
CA ARG A 646 3.15 -30.48 14.25
C ARG A 646 2.94 -31.99 14.43
N ARG A 647 1.92 -32.55 13.77
CA ARG A 647 1.64 -33.99 13.77
C ARG A 647 2.84 -34.81 13.28
N LYS A 648 3.58 -34.28 12.31
CA LYS A 648 4.73 -34.95 11.73
C LYS A 648 5.98 -34.82 12.60
N VAL A 649 6.11 -33.74 13.39
CA VAL A 649 7.11 -33.66 14.47
C VAL A 649 6.89 -34.80 15.47
N ASP A 650 5.68 -34.97 15.98
CA ASP A 650 5.36 -36.05 16.94
C ASP A 650 5.61 -37.43 16.33
N TRP A 651 5.09 -37.66 15.12
CA TRP A 651 5.28 -38.91 14.40
C TRP A 651 6.76 -39.25 14.16
N LEU A 652 7.55 -38.28 13.69
CA LEU A 652 8.97 -38.49 13.41
C LEU A 652 9.74 -38.76 14.70
N THR A 653 9.38 -38.07 15.78
CA THR A 653 9.96 -38.26 17.11
C THR A 653 9.73 -39.69 17.60
N ASP A 654 8.50 -40.19 17.51
CA ASP A 654 8.17 -41.57 17.92
C ASP A 654 8.89 -42.61 17.05
N LYS A 655 8.97 -42.37 15.74
CA LYS A 655 9.68 -43.27 14.82
C LYS A 655 11.18 -43.31 15.07
N MET A 656 11.82 -42.17 15.30
CA MET A 656 13.24 -42.11 15.63
C MET A 656 13.53 -42.74 16.99
N ARG A 657 12.69 -42.51 18.01
CA ARG A 657 12.82 -43.15 19.33
C ARG A 657 12.64 -44.66 19.27
N SER A 658 11.74 -45.15 18.42
CA SER A 658 11.54 -46.60 18.22
C SER A 658 12.74 -47.30 17.57
N ARG A 659 13.66 -46.52 16.98
CA ARG A 659 14.93 -46.96 16.40
C ARG A 659 16.13 -46.57 17.28
N ASP A 660 15.91 -46.40 18.59
CA ASP A 660 16.92 -46.09 19.61
C ASP A 660 17.70 -44.76 19.41
N HIS A 661 17.18 -43.83 18.61
CA HIS A 661 17.75 -42.49 18.52
C HIS A 661 17.25 -41.59 19.66
N THR A 662 18.18 -40.95 20.36
CA THR A 662 17.86 -39.95 21.39
C THR A 662 17.54 -38.61 20.72
N VAL A 663 16.24 -38.31 20.60
CA VAL A 663 15.72 -37.10 19.97
C VAL A 663 14.87 -36.28 20.93
N SER A 664 15.03 -34.96 20.86
CA SER A 664 14.15 -33.98 21.48
C SER A 664 13.29 -33.32 20.41
N ALA A 665 12.06 -32.95 20.76
CA ALA A 665 11.12 -32.38 19.80
C ALA A 665 10.36 -31.20 20.39
N THR A 666 10.15 -30.15 19.62
CA THR A 666 9.46 -28.94 20.08
C THR A 666 8.57 -28.34 19.00
N HIS A 667 7.34 -27.98 19.36
CA HIS A 667 6.36 -27.37 18.45
C HIS A 667 5.36 -26.46 19.19
N GLY A 668 4.54 -25.75 18.41
CA GLY A 668 3.63 -24.67 18.85
C GLY A 668 2.48 -25.04 19.81
N ASP A 669 2.22 -26.32 20.07
CA ASP A 669 1.14 -26.75 21.01
C ASP A 669 1.64 -27.16 22.39
N MET A 670 2.95 -27.35 22.56
CA MET A 670 3.54 -27.68 23.87
C MET A 670 3.42 -26.52 24.86
N ASP A 671 3.35 -26.82 26.15
CA ASP A 671 3.42 -25.79 27.17
C ASP A 671 4.81 -25.15 27.23
N GLN A 672 4.87 -23.90 27.70
CA GLN A 672 6.12 -23.13 27.69
C GLN A 672 7.20 -23.75 28.58
N ASN A 673 6.83 -24.29 29.74
CA ASN A 673 7.79 -24.86 30.68
C ASN A 673 8.48 -26.08 30.05
N THR A 674 7.71 -26.94 29.37
CA THR A 674 8.26 -28.10 28.66
C THR A 674 9.17 -27.66 27.52
N ARG A 675 8.81 -26.64 26.74
CA ARG A 675 9.71 -26.09 25.70
C ARG A 675 11.02 -25.57 26.28
N ASP A 676 10.96 -24.84 27.39
CA ASP A 676 12.15 -24.28 28.04
C ASP A 676 13.08 -25.38 28.57
N ILE A 677 12.52 -26.49 29.06
CA ILE A 677 13.26 -27.69 29.46
C ILE A 677 13.95 -28.32 28.24
N ILE A 678 13.21 -28.57 27.16
CA ILE A 678 13.74 -29.18 25.93
C ILE A 678 14.86 -28.33 25.33
N MET A 679 14.68 -27.02 25.28
CA MET A 679 15.70 -26.10 24.78
C MET A 679 16.94 -26.06 25.69
N ARG A 680 16.78 -26.26 27.00
CA ARG A 680 17.90 -26.38 27.94
C ARG A 680 18.66 -27.69 27.73
N GLU A 681 17.96 -28.80 27.57
CA GLU A 681 18.54 -30.11 27.27
C GLU A 681 19.33 -30.07 25.95
N PHE A 682 18.76 -29.50 24.90
CA PHE A 682 19.42 -29.36 23.61
C PHE A 682 20.65 -28.45 23.69
N ARG A 683 20.56 -27.27 24.34
CA ARG A 683 21.72 -26.37 24.53
C ARG A 683 22.84 -26.98 25.37
N SER A 684 22.50 -27.83 26.34
CA SER A 684 23.48 -28.52 27.19
C SER A 684 24.20 -29.68 26.48
N GLY A 685 23.70 -30.11 25.31
CA GLY A 685 24.19 -31.30 24.62
C GLY A 685 23.62 -32.62 25.15
N SER A 686 22.68 -32.58 26.11
CA SER A 686 21.99 -33.78 26.62
C SER A 686 21.20 -34.49 25.52
N SER A 687 20.66 -33.72 24.58
CA SER A 687 20.09 -34.23 23.33
C SER A 687 20.88 -33.68 22.15
N ARG A 688 21.19 -34.56 21.19
CA ARG A 688 21.96 -34.20 19.99
C ARG A 688 21.08 -33.84 18.80
N VAL A 689 19.83 -34.27 18.80
CA VAL A 689 18.90 -34.08 17.68
C VAL A 689 17.67 -33.34 18.15
N LEU A 690 17.37 -32.22 17.49
CA LEU A 690 16.15 -31.44 17.73
C LEU A 690 15.22 -31.51 16.52
N ILE A 691 14.00 -32.03 16.69
CA ILE A 691 12.95 -32.03 15.66
C ILE A 691 11.98 -30.87 15.92
N THR A 692 11.74 -30.03 14.93
CA THR A 692 10.88 -28.87 15.12
C THR A 692 10.18 -28.37 13.84
N THR A 693 9.24 -27.44 14.01
CA THR A 693 8.57 -26.74 12.92
C THR A 693 9.18 -25.36 12.65
N ASP A 694 8.78 -24.72 11.55
CA ASP A 694 9.17 -23.36 11.18
C ASP A 694 8.96 -22.32 12.28
N LEU A 695 7.98 -22.55 13.16
CA LEU A 695 7.64 -21.62 14.23
C LEU A 695 8.85 -21.32 15.13
N LEU A 696 9.72 -22.32 15.30
CA LEU A 696 10.90 -22.30 16.17
C LEU A 696 12.21 -22.28 15.37
N ALA A 697 12.16 -22.27 14.03
CA ALA A 697 13.34 -22.07 13.18
C ALA A 697 14.05 -20.73 13.46
N ARG A 698 13.31 -19.78 14.02
CA ARG A 698 13.76 -18.42 14.36
C ARG A 698 13.90 -18.26 15.88
N GLY A 699 15.04 -17.71 16.32
CA GLY A 699 15.37 -17.55 17.76
C GLY A 699 16.05 -18.73 18.47
N ILE A 700 16.23 -19.89 17.83
CA ILE A 700 17.15 -20.91 18.35
C ILE A 700 18.59 -20.44 18.10
N ASP A 701 19.23 -19.94 19.14
CA ASP A 701 20.67 -19.69 19.18
C ASP A 701 21.37 -20.86 19.87
N VAL A 702 21.85 -21.79 19.05
CA VAL A 702 22.64 -22.94 19.49
C VAL A 702 23.90 -22.95 18.65
N GLN A 703 25.01 -22.52 19.25
CA GLN A 703 26.29 -22.30 18.56
C GLN A 703 26.93 -23.60 18.04
N GLN A 704 26.47 -24.76 18.50
CA GLN A 704 27.06 -26.08 18.25
C GLN A 704 26.37 -26.87 17.12
N VAL A 705 25.34 -26.32 16.46
CA VAL A 705 24.65 -27.01 15.35
C VAL A 705 25.53 -27.00 14.08
N SER A 706 25.96 -28.18 13.66
CA SER A 706 26.77 -28.40 12.45
C SER A 706 25.92 -28.82 11.25
N LEU A 707 24.82 -29.55 11.49
CA LEU A 707 23.96 -30.11 10.45
C LEU A 707 22.51 -29.63 10.60
N VAL A 708 21.92 -29.16 9.50
CA VAL A 708 20.48 -28.89 9.39
C VAL A 708 19.89 -29.84 8.36
N ILE A 709 18.80 -30.53 8.72
CA ILE A 709 18.08 -31.41 7.82
C ILE A 709 16.68 -30.82 7.59
N ASN A 710 16.38 -30.47 6.35
CA ASN A 710 15.01 -30.16 5.92
C ASN A 710 14.34 -31.47 5.51
N TYR A 711 13.68 -32.13 6.47
CA TYR A 711 12.90 -33.34 6.19
C TYR A 711 11.73 -33.03 5.25
N ASP A 712 11.13 -31.87 5.44
CA ASP A 712 10.22 -31.24 4.49
C ASP A 712 10.84 -29.94 3.99
N LEU A 713 10.74 -29.64 2.69
CA LEU A 713 11.09 -28.31 2.19
C LEU A 713 10.15 -27.24 2.77
N PRO A 714 10.65 -26.02 3.05
CA PRO A 714 9.81 -24.93 3.53
C PRO A 714 8.81 -24.49 2.45
N THR A 715 7.57 -24.24 2.86
CA THR A 715 6.48 -23.83 1.94
C THR A 715 6.69 -22.46 1.29
N GLN A 716 7.51 -21.60 1.92
CA GLN A 716 7.89 -20.28 1.40
C GLN A 716 9.41 -20.22 1.28
N PRO A 717 9.96 -19.74 0.14
CA PRO A 717 11.40 -19.65 -0.06
C PRO A 717 12.11 -18.87 1.06
N GLU A 718 11.49 -17.79 1.53
CA GLU A 718 12.02 -16.92 2.59
C GLU A 718 12.41 -17.69 3.87
N ASN A 719 11.64 -18.72 4.25
CA ASN A 719 11.90 -19.52 5.45
C ASN A 719 13.14 -20.40 5.33
N TYR A 720 13.57 -20.74 4.12
CA TYR A 720 14.73 -21.61 3.87
C TYR A 720 15.99 -21.07 4.51
N LEU A 721 16.29 -19.78 4.30
CA LEU A 721 17.46 -19.11 4.87
C LEU A 721 17.45 -19.16 6.41
N HIS A 722 16.28 -19.01 7.05
CA HIS A 722 16.18 -19.02 8.51
C HIS A 722 16.42 -20.41 9.10
N ARG A 723 16.01 -21.47 8.40
CA ARG A 723 16.27 -22.86 8.79
C ARG A 723 17.75 -23.19 8.73
N ILE A 724 18.40 -22.93 7.59
CA ILE A 724 19.79 -23.34 7.39
C ILE A 724 20.79 -22.42 8.08
N GLY A 725 20.45 -21.13 8.25
CA GLY A 725 21.24 -20.14 9.00
C GLY A 725 21.33 -20.38 10.51
N ARG A 726 20.87 -21.54 10.99
CA ARG A 726 21.18 -22.08 12.32
C ARG A 726 22.56 -22.74 12.37
N SER A 727 23.02 -23.29 11.25
CA SER A 727 24.40 -23.75 11.06
C SER A 727 25.28 -22.60 10.58
N GLY A 728 26.60 -22.70 10.76
CA GLY A 728 27.57 -21.77 10.17
C GLY A 728 27.66 -20.36 10.78
N ARG A 729 27.20 -20.17 12.02
CA ARG A 729 27.31 -18.89 12.73
C ARG A 729 28.77 -18.51 13.03
N PHE A 730 29.07 -17.21 12.98
CA PHE A 730 30.40 -16.64 13.24
C PHE A 730 31.53 -17.25 12.37
N GLY A 731 31.23 -17.55 11.10
CA GLY A 731 32.23 -18.06 10.15
C GLY A 731 32.56 -19.55 10.28
N ARG A 732 31.79 -20.31 11.06
CA ARG A 732 31.90 -21.78 11.09
C ARG A 732 31.35 -22.38 9.80
N LYS A 733 31.85 -23.57 9.43
CA LYS A 733 31.27 -24.35 8.33
C LYS A 733 30.03 -25.09 8.82
N GLY A 734 28.95 -25.06 8.05
CA GLY A 734 27.71 -25.78 8.29
C GLY A 734 27.32 -26.62 7.08
N VAL A 735 26.44 -27.60 7.29
CA VAL A 735 25.86 -28.41 6.22
C VAL A 735 24.34 -28.38 6.33
N ALA A 736 23.66 -28.20 5.20
CA ALA A 736 22.22 -28.31 5.07
C ALA A 736 21.87 -29.42 4.07
N ILE A 737 21.04 -30.37 4.48
CA ILE A 737 20.55 -31.48 3.64
C ILE A 737 19.05 -31.36 3.46
N ASN A 738 18.59 -31.39 2.21
CA ASN A 738 17.19 -31.24 1.82
C ASN A 738 16.63 -32.55 1.29
N PHE A 739 15.54 -33.06 1.86
CA PHE A 739 14.83 -34.20 1.28
C PHE A 739 13.79 -33.73 0.28
N VAL A 740 13.86 -34.29 -0.92
CA VAL A 740 13.07 -33.84 -2.07
C VAL A 740 12.35 -35.05 -2.65
N THR A 741 11.02 -34.98 -2.72
CA THR A 741 10.20 -35.92 -3.51
C THR A 741 9.96 -35.37 -4.91
N LYS A 742 9.35 -36.15 -5.81
CA LYS A 742 9.00 -35.68 -7.16
C LYS A 742 8.11 -34.43 -7.16
N ASP A 743 7.24 -34.29 -6.16
CA ASP A 743 6.35 -33.14 -6.02
C ASP A 743 7.10 -31.89 -5.52
N ASP A 744 8.24 -32.08 -4.84
CA ASP A 744 9.05 -31.04 -4.22
C ASP A 744 10.08 -30.42 -5.18
N GLU A 745 10.35 -31.03 -6.34
CA GLU A 745 11.35 -30.55 -7.32
C GLU A 745 11.12 -29.09 -7.73
N ARG A 746 9.84 -28.73 -7.92
CA ARG A 746 9.44 -27.36 -8.29
C ARG A 746 9.74 -26.36 -7.16
N MET A 747 9.52 -26.78 -5.92
CA MET A 747 9.78 -25.95 -4.74
C MET A 747 11.29 -25.75 -4.52
N LEU A 748 12.11 -26.79 -4.70
CA LEU A 748 13.57 -26.67 -4.67
C LEU A 748 14.06 -25.72 -5.78
N PHE A 749 13.51 -25.83 -6.99
CA PHE A 749 13.83 -24.92 -8.08
C PHE A 749 13.49 -23.46 -7.74
N ASP A 750 12.33 -23.21 -7.14
CA ASP A 750 11.94 -21.87 -6.71
C ASP A 750 12.87 -21.32 -5.63
N ILE A 751 13.32 -22.14 -4.67
CA ILE A 751 14.31 -21.74 -3.64
C ILE A 751 15.66 -21.37 -4.29
N GLN A 752 16.17 -22.23 -5.18
CA GLN A 752 17.43 -21.99 -5.90
C GLN A 752 17.38 -20.70 -6.71
N LYS A 753 16.27 -20.48 -7.43
CA LYS A 753 16.03 -19.27 -8.22
C LYS A 753 15.87 -18.03 -7.34
N PHE A 754 15.20 -18.14 -6.19
CA PHE A 754 14.95 -17.02 -5.29
C PHE A 754 16.23 -16.49 -4.64
N TYR A 755 17.13 -17.39 -4.24
CA TYR A 755 18.41 -17.02 -3.60
C TYR A 755 19.60 -16.99 -4.55
N ASN A 756 19.41 -17.33 -5.83
CA ASN A 756 20.49 -17.49 -6.81
C ASN A 756 21.59 -18.44 -6.32
N VAL A 757 21.19 -19.58 -5.75
CA VAL A 757 22.11 -20.63 -5.24
C VAL A 757 21.90 -21.94 -5.97
N LEU A 758 22.98 -22.71 -6.11
CA LEU A 758 22.93 -24.09 -6.57
C LEU A 758 22.95 -25.02 -5.35
N VAL A 759 21.92 -25.84 -5.21
CA VAL A 759 21.87 -26.91 -4.21
C VAL A 759 22.32 -28.19 -4.92
N GLU A 760 23.47 -28.72 -4.53
CA GLU A 760 24.07 -29.88 -5.19
C GLU A 760 23.41 -31.18 -4.72
N GLU A 761 23.46 -32.24 -5.54
CA GLU A 761 23.04 -33.56 -5.09
C GLU A 761 24.03 -34.08 -4.03
N LEU A 762 23.53 -34.72 -2.96
CA LEU A 762 24.39 -35.24 -1.91
C LEU A 762 25.35 -36.30 -2.48
N PRO A 763 26.68 -36.11 -2.39
CA PRO A 763 27.62 -37.08 -2.91
C PRO A 763 27.58 -38.37 -2.10
N SER A 764 27.90 -39.50 -2.73
CA SER A 764 27.89 -40.82 -2.08
C SER A 764 28.88 -40.94 -0.92
N ASN A 765 29.95 -40.13 -0.92
CA ASN A 765 30.89 -40.02 0.20
C ASN A 765 30.47 -38.86 1.12
N VAL A 766 29.62 -39.19 2.09
CA VAL A 766 29.03 -38.20 3.02
C VAL A 766 29.95 -37.95 4.24
N ALA A 767 30.86 -38.87 4.56
CA ALA A 767 31.66 -38.84 5.78
C ALA A 767 32.63 -37.65 5.88
N ASP A 768 33.08 -37.12 4.74
CA ASP A 768 34.01 -35.98 4.67
C ASP A 768 33.31 -34.60 4.67
N LEU A 769 31.98 -34.55 4.82
CA LEU A 769 31.18 -33.32 4.70
C LEU A 769 31.07 -32.51 6.02
N LEU A 770 31.20 -33.17 7.17
CA LEU A 770 31.10 -32.60 8.53
C LEU A 770 32.47 -32.56 9.20
#